data_AF-A0A1V4TRG9-F1
#
_entry.id   AF-A0A1V4TRG9-F1
#
_cell.length_a   1.000
_cell.length_b   1.000
_cell.length_c   1.000
_cell.angle_alpha   90.00
_cell.angle_beta   90.00
_cell.angle_gamma   90.00
#
_symmetry.space_group_name_H-M   'P 1'
#
loop_
_entity.id
_entity.type
_entity.pdbx_description
1 polymer ?
#
loop_
_entity_poly.entity_id
_entity_poly.type
_entity_poly.pdbx_seq_one_letter_code
_entity_poly.pdbx_strand_id
1 'polypeptide(L)'
;MKEYTELPSRIAAQVRPAVVILVFLTLVTGICYPLLITAIAQVAFPVQANGDLLIHNGKVAGSALIGQPFSSPKYFWGRPSATTPGPYNAGHSSGSNLGPSNIALTDAVKARVAILHLADPSNKLPVPVDLVTASGSGLDPHISPAAAYYQVSRVARERGMTEVAVHALVDSHVEPRQFGFLGEPRVNVLELNLALDDISGAGGTAVAPGAADPHASETPWLRLPDWVLLALFIGFFVVTVVPLGRFMVRVIGGEPHLLSFVFDPVEQRVLAWSQVRAGEEMDWKTFALAMIVFSLSGIAFLVLLQLAQPLLPLNPAGAGSPPLDLALNTAVSFVTNTNWQAYAGETGMSYLTQMAGLTVQNFASAATGLAVLAGLAYGFSRRSGSTIGNFWALLLRSTFLLIPFCIILSLLLVSQGTVQTLAGPVTVPLLDPYRATDGTPVTTQTIPLGPAASQIAIKQLGVNGGGFFNANSAHPFENPTPFSNYLEMVAILFIPAALCYSFGRMIGAGRKGVSLLIAMTIIFLPLLGLAIAAETGGNPAFAPSGIDQTPSELQPGGNMEGKEVRFGIVGSTLFSVVTTAASCGAVNGMHDSFMPIGGFVQLFMMQLGEVVYGGIGSGLYGMIVFAIIAMFIAGLMVGRTPEYLGKKIEPDEMTIATIIILIPIILILVMTALAVLTDAGRAAVFNPGPHGFSEILYAFTSASQNNGSAFAGLSANTPFWTLATAFCMFVGRFLPAVLVLALAGSLVQKKIVPGSEGTLSDHRPLFILWLVFVVVIVGALSFLPALALGPIVEHLMLTGGV
;
A
#
# COMPACT_ATOMS: atom_id res chain seq x y z
N MET A 1 21.77 -28.62 28.19
CA MET A 1 22.95 -29.23 27.53
C MET A 1 22.59 -30.08 26.31
N LYS A 2 21.76 -31.13 26.39
CA LYS A 2 21.36 -31.94 25.20
C LYS A 2 20.77 -31.14 24.03
N GLU A 3 19.91 -30.13 24.29
CA GLU A 3 19.31 -29.31 23.22
C GLU A 3 20.34 -28.45 22.45
N TYR A 4 21.43 -28.01 23.09
CA TYR A 4 22.46 -27.21 22.43
C TYR A 4 23.35 -28.05 21.51
N THR A 5 23.56 -29.32 21.84
CA THR A 5 24.38 -30.25 21.04
C THR A 5 23.69 -30.67 19.73
N GLU A 6 22.36 -30.63 19.67
CA GLU A 6 21.56 -31.00 18.49
C GLU A 6 21.20 -29.81 17.58
N LEU A 7 21.44 -28.56 18.01
CA LEU A 7 21.05 -27.39 17.22
C LEU A 7 21.72 -27.35 15.82
N PRO A 8 23.04 -27.64 15.66
CA PRO A 8 23.67 -27.63 14.35
C PRO A 8 23.07 -28.66 13.38
N SER A 9 22.74 -29.86 13.85
CA SER A 9 22.14 -30.89 13.01
C SER A 9 20.69 -30.55 12.62
N ARG A 10 19.93 -29.94 13.54
CA ARG A 10 18.58 -29.41 13.24
C ARG A 10 18.63 -28.31 12.19
N ILE A 11 19.59 -27.38 12.27
CA ILE A 11 19.79 -26.33 11.26
C ILE A 11 20.13 -26.96 9.90
N ALA A 12 21.11 -27.86 9.86
CA ALA A 12 21.54 -28.52 8.63
C ALA A 12 20.39 -29.24 7.92
N ALA A 13 19.47 -29.84 8.68
CA ALA A 13 18.28 -30.48 8.13
C ALA A 13 17.31 -29.51 7.41
N GLN A 14 17.30 -28.23 7.78
CA GLN A 14 16.42 -27.22 7.17
C GLN A 14 17.02 -26.52 5.94
N VAL A 15 18.34 -26.60 5.73
CA VAL A 15 19.02 -25.90 4.63
C VAL A 15 18.58 -26.43 3.27
N ARG A 16 18.57 -27.76 3.07
CA ARG A 16 18.18 -28.35 1.78
C ARG A 16 16.73 -27.99 1.40
N PRO A 17 15.72 -28.17 2.28
CA PRO A 17 14.36 -27.72 2.00
C PRO A 17 14.28 -26.24 1.66
N ALA A 18 15.00 -25.38 2.40
CA ALA A 18 15.02 -23.94 2.15
C ALA A 18 15.48 -23.61 0.72
N VAL A 19 16.61 -24.18 0.29
CA VAL A 19 17.16 -23.92 -1.05
C VAL A 19 16.26 -24.49 -2.14
N VAL A 20 15.79 -25.73 -2.00
CA VAL A 20 14.95 -26.38 -3.03
C VAL A 20 13.62 -25.62 -3.21
N ILE A 21 12.97 -25.25 -2.10
CA ILE A 21 11.71 -24.51 -2.16
C ILE A 21 11.93 -23.09 -2.65
N LEU A 22 13.00 -22.40 -2.24
CA LEU A 22 13.31 -21.07 -2.76
C LEU A 22 13.51 -21.10 -4.27
N VAL A 23 14.29 -22.05 -4.81
CA VAL A 23 14.47 -22.22 -6.26
C VAL A 23 13.15 -22.52 -6.95
N PHE A 24 12.32 -23.40 -6.38
CA PHE A 24 11.00 -23.69 -6.92
C PHE A 24 10.11 -22.44 -6.97
N LEU A 25 10.07 -21.65 -5.89
CA LEU A 25 9.31 -20.41 -5.84
C LEU A 25 9.86 -19.41 -6.86
N THR A 26 11.18 -19.24 -6.97
CA THR A 26 11.77 -18.35 -7.98
C THR A 26 11.33 -18.72 -9.40
N LEU A 27 11.32 -20.01 -9.73
CA LEU A 27 10.86 -20.48 -11.04
C LEU A 27 9.36 -20.26 -11.24
N VAL A 28 8.52 -20.58 -10.25
CA VAL A 28 7.06 -20.52 -10.41
C VAL A 28 6.54 -19.09 -10.31
N THR A 29 6.88 -18.37 -9.24
CA THR A 29 6.33 -17.04 -8.94
C THR A 29 7.16 -15.90 -9.53
N GLY A 30 8.44 -16.13 -9.81
CA GLY A 30 9.32 -15.11 -10.39
C GLY A 30 9.49 -15.21 -11.90
N ILE A 31 9.32 -16.39 -12.50
CA ILE A 31 9.50 -16.59 -13.94
C ILE A 31 8.19 -17.03 -14.61
N CYS A 32 7.63 -18.19 -14.26
CA CYS A 32 6.45 -18.73 -14.93
C CYS A 32 5.22 -17.82 -14.80
N TYR A 33 4.94 -17.33 -13.59
CA TYR A 33 3.79 -16.46 -13.34
C TYR A 33 3.88 -15.12 -14.09
N PRO A 34 4.94 -14.30 -13.95
CA PRO A 34 5.02 -13.04 -14.68
C PRO A 34 5.03 -13.22 -16.20
N LEU A 35 5.72 -14.25 -16.71
CA LEU A 35 5.73 -14.54 -18.15
C LEU A 35 4.36 -15.00 -18.67
N LEU A 36 3.61 -15.78 -17.88
CA LEU A 36 2.24 -16.16 -18.21
C LEU A 36 1.33 -14.91 -18.29
N ILE A 37 1.40 -14.03 -17.28
CA ILE A 37 0.61 -12.79 -17.30
C ILE A 37 1.02 -11.93 -18.48
N THR A 38 2.31 -11.76 -18.75
CA THR A 38 2.79 -11.03 -19.94
C THR A 38 2.26 -11.65 -21.23
N ALA A 39 2.32 -12.97 -21.39
CA ALA A 39 1.83 -13.63 -22.61
C ALA A 39 0.32 -13.39 -22.82
N ILE A 40 -0.49 -13.50 -21.76
CA ILE A 40 -1.93 -13.23 -21.85
C ILE A 40 -2.19 -11.74 -22.09
N ALA A 41 -1.48 -10.86 -21.38
CA ALA A 41 -1.61 -9.40 -21.50
C ALA A 41 -1.31 -8.91 -22.92
N GLN A 42 -0.23 -9.42 -23.54
CA GLN A 42 0.14 -9.03 -24.90
C GLN A 42 -0.85 -9.52 -25.96
N VAL A 43 -1.64 -10.58 -25.68
CA VAL A 43 -2.66 -11.08 -26.59
C VAL A 43 -4.02 -10.40 -26.36
N ALA A 44 -4.44 -10.27 -25.10
CA ALA A 44 -5.77 -9.79 -24.74
C ALA A 44 -5.86 -8.26 -24.62
N PHE A 45 -4.77 -7.61 -24.19
CA PHE A 45 -4.71 -6.19 -23.84
C PHE A 45 -3.42 -5.51 -24.35
N PRO A 46 -3.07 -5.64 -25.65
CA PRO A 46 -1.78 -5.19 -26.17
C PRO A 46 -1.53 -3.68 -26.03
N VAL A 47 -2.58 -2.86 -25.97
CA VAL A 47 -2.44 -1.40 -25.83
C VAL A 47 -2.14 -1.04 -24.37
N GLN A 48 -2.97 -1.53 -23.45
CA GLN A 48 -2.84 -1.30 -22.00
C GLN A 48 -1.53 -1.87 -21.45
N ALA A 49 -1.20 -3.11 -21.82
CA ALA A 49 0.00 -3.79 -21.34
C ALA A 49 1.31 -3.08 -21.73
N ASN A 50 1.27 -2.25 -22.78
CA ASN A 50 2.41 -1.48 -23.29
C ASN A 50 2.28 0.03 -22.99
N GLY A 51 1.45 0.42 -22.02
CA GLY A 51 1.42 1.77 -21.45
C GLY A 51 0.50 2.77 -22.16
N ASP A 52 -0.53 2.30 -22.85
CA ASP A 52 -1.57 3.13 -23.50
C ASP A 52 -0.97 4.30 -24.29
N LEU A 53 -0.02 3.97 -25.18
CA LEU A 53 0.70 4.95 -25.99
C LEU A 53 -0.23 5.60 -27.02
N LEU A 54 -0.27 6.93 -27.04
CA LEU A 54 -1.05 7.72 -27.97
C LEU A 54 -0.29 7.92 -29.28
N ILE A 55 -0.94 7.62 -30.41
CA ILE A 55 -0.40 7.82 -31.75
C ILE A 55 -1.08 9.02 -32.38
N HIS A 56 -0.29 10.02 -32.76
CA HIS A 56 -0.76 11.22 -33.45
C HIS A 56 0.09 11.44 -34.71
N ASN A 57 -0.56 11.61 -35.87
CA ASN A 57 0.11 11.72 -37.17
C ASN A 57 1.12 10.59 -37.47
N GLY A 58 0.79 9.36 -37.08
CA GLY A 58 1.62 8.16 -37.30
C GLY A 58 2.86 8.06 -36.41
N LYS A 59 3.02 8.94 -35.41
CA LYS A 59 4.11 8.91 -34.42
C LYS A 59 3.55 8.82 -33.00
N VAL A 60 4.31 8.22 -32.09
CA VAL A 60 3.94 8.20 -30.67
C VAL A 60 4.09 9.62 -30.12
N ALA A 61 3.02 10.19 -29.59
CA ALA A 61 2.96 11.53 -29.02
C ALA A 61 3.04 11.55 -27.49
N GLY A 62 2.78 10.41 -26.84
CA GLY A 62 2.82 10.27 -25.39
C GLY A 62 2.10 9.01 -24.93
N SER A 63 1.64 9.01 -23.67
CA SER A 63 0.77 7.99 -23.10
C SER A 63 -0.49 8.66 -22.58
N ALA A 64 -1.64 7.99 -22.68
CA ALA A 64 -2.88 8.45 -22.07
C ALA A 64 -2.78 8.47 -20.52
N LEU A 65 -1.90 7.66 -19.94
CA LEU A 65 -1.76 7.51 -18.49
C LEU A 65 -0.65 8.37 -17.88
N ILE A 66 0.31 8.85 -18.67
CA ILE A 66 1.45 9.63 -18.17
C ILE A 66 1.34 11.06 -18.69
N GLY A 67 1.15 12.01 -17.77
CA GLY A 67 1.04 13.43 -18.11
C GLY A 67 2.31 14.01 -18.74
N GLN A 68 2.16 15.13 -19.44
CA GLN A 68 3.25 15.93 -19.99
C GLN A 68 3.25 17.34 -19.41
N PRO A 69 4.41 18.01 -19.35
CA PRO A 69 4.48 19.40 -18.95
C PRO A 69 3.93 20.31 -20.06
N PHE A 70 3.09 21.26 -19.67
CA PHE A 70 2.58 22.32 -20.53
C PHE A 70 2.77 23.67 -19.84
N SER A 71 3.32 24.65 -20.55
CA SER A 71 3.56 26.00 -20.05
C SER A 71 3.21 27.11 -21.04
N SER A 72 3.08 26.78 -22.33
CA SER A 72 2.64 27.74 -23.35
C SER A 72 1.19 28.20 -23.09
N PRO A 73 0.88 29.50 -23.17
CA PRO A 73 -0.48 30.03 -22.91
C PRO A 73 -1.59 29.46 -23.81
N LYS A 74 -1.21 29.02 -25.02
CA LYS A 74 -2.10 28.43 -26.03
C LYS A 74 -2.57 27.00 -25.72
N TYR A 75 -2.04 26.36 -24.68
CA TYR A 75 -2.41 25.01 -24.26
C TYR A 75 -3.13 25.04 -22.91
N PHE A 76 -3.88 23.99 -22.62
CA PHE A 76 -4.34 23.70 -21.27
C PHE A 76 -3.16 23.22 -20.43
N TRP A 77 -3.07 23.75 -19.21
CA TRP A 77 -2.03 23.38 -18.25
C TRP A 77 -2.56 22.29 -17.33
N GLY A 78 -1.72 21.28 -17.14
CA GLY A 78 -1.99 20.20 -16.20
C GLY A 78 -1.68 20.59 -14.76
N ARG A 79 -1.78 19.61 -13.87
CA ARG A 79 -1.44 19.81 -12.46
C ARG A 79 0.04 20.11 -12.27
N PRO A 80 0.43 20.82 -11.20
CA PRO A 80 1.83 20.92 -10.82
C PRO A 80 2.46 19.53 -10.59
N SER A 81 3.67 19.34 -11.09
CA SER A 81 4.48 18.15 -10.84
C SER A 81 5.71 18.51 -10.04
N ALA A 82 6.03 17.70 -9.02
CA ALA A 82 7.20 17.87 -8.17
C ALA A 82 8.36 16.90 -8.51
N THR A 83 8.25 16.12 -9.58
CA THR A 83 9.33 15.24 -10.03
C THR A 83 10.61 16.02 -10.34
N THR A 84 11.76 15.35 -10.23
CA THR A 84 13.08 15.92 -10.51
C THR A 84 13.80 15.13 -11.62
N PRO A 85 14.71 15.75 -12.40
CA PRO A 85 15.13 17.15 -12.37
C PRO A 85 14.15 18.12 -13.09
N GLY A 86 13.04 17.61 -13.63
CA GLY A 86 12.00 18.41 -14.26
C GLY A 86 10.60 17.82 -14.04
N PRO A 87 9.54 18.58 -14.34
CA PRO A 87 8.16 18.15 -14.15
C PRO A 87 7.81 16.96 -15.07
N TYR A 88 6.88 16.12 -14.62
CA TYR A 88 6.41 14.94 -15.33
C TYR A 88 7.55 13.98 -15.74
N ASN A 89 8.60 13.87 -14.92
CA ASN A 89 9.67 12.92 -15.18
C ASN A 89 9.25 11.52 -14.76
N ALA A 90 8.74 10.74 -15.72
CA ALA A 90 8.26 9.39 -15.44
C ALA A 90 9.36 8.41 -15.03
N GLY A 91 10.64 8.71 -15.26
CA GLY A 91 11.76 7.90 -14.74
C GLY A 91 12.04 8.11 -13.25
N HIS A 92 11.47 9.13 -12.62
CA HIS A 92 11.65 9.47 -11.21
C HIS A 92 10.32 9.99 -10.63
N SER A 93 9.29 9.15 -10.65
CA SER A 93 7.96 9.51 -10.15
C SER A 93 8.00 9.86 -8.66
N SER A 94 7.38 10.95 -8.25
CA SER A 94 7.31 11.38 -6.84
C SER A 94 6.32 12.54 -6.67
N GLY A 95 5.70 12.63 -5.50
CA GLY A 95 4.96 13.83 -5.10
C GLY A 95 5.87 14.88 -4.48
N SER A 96 5.30 16.01 -4.06
CA SER A 96 6.06 17.08 -3.41
C SER A 96 6.51 16.71 -2.00
N ASN A 97 5.71 15.85 -1.33
CA ASN A 97 5.84 15.47 0.07
C ASN A 97 5.85 16.69 1.02
N LEU A 98 5.31 17.83 0.59
CA LEU A 98 5.21 19.00 1.45
C LEU A 98 4.03 18.80 2.40
N GLY A 99 4.32 18.91 3.70
CA GLY A 99 3.31 18.88 4.75
C GLY A 99 2.40 20.12 4.72
N PRO A 100 1.17 20.03 5.23
CA PRO A 100 0.18 21.11 5.17
C PRO A 100 0.61 22.39 5.91
N SER A 101 1.45 22.25 6.94
CA SER A 101 2.03 23.36 7.72
C SER A 101 3.30 23.96 7.09
N ASN A 102 3.80 23.40 5.98
CA ASN A 102 5.04 23.85 5.36
C ASN A 102 4.84 25.18 4.62
N ILE A 103 5.64 26.19 4.98
CA ILE A 103 5.59 27.52 4.35
C ILE A 103 5.93 27.44 2.86
N ALA A 104 6.84 26.56 2.46
CA ALA A 104 7.20 26.37 1.05
C ALA A 104 6.00 25.91 0.20
N LEU A 105 5.07 25.14 0.78
CA LEU A 105 3.82 24.77 0.10
C LEU A 105 2.95 26.00 -0.13
N THR A 106 2.74 26.80 0.91
CA THR A 106 1.93 28.01 0.83
C THR A 106 2.51 29.01 -0.16
N ASP A 107 3.83 29.19 -0.17
CA ASP A 107 4.52 30.10 -1.10
C ASP A 107 4.48 29.59 -2.54
N ALA A 108 4.68 28.28 -2.76
CA ALA A 108 4.54 27.67 -4.09
C ALA A 108 3.12 27.83 -4.63
N VAL A 109 2.10 27.62 -3.79
CA VAL A 109 0.70 27.80 -4.14
C VAL A 109 0.39 29.26 -4.49
N LYS A 110 0.83 30.23 -3.68
CA LYS A 110 0.69 31.66 -3.99
C LYS A 110 1.35 32.03 -5.31
N ALA A 111 2.55 31.53 -5.58
CA ALA A 111 3.25 31.77 -6.84
C ALA A 111 2.48 31.20 -8.04
N ARG A 112 1.92 29.99 -7.91
CA ARG A 112 1.07 29.36 -8.95
C ARG A 112 -0.21 30.14 -9.20
N VAL A 113 -0.89 30.62 -8.15
CA VAL A 113 -2.06 31.52 -8.28
C VAL A 113 -1.68 32.81 -9.02
N ALA A 114 -0.54 33.42 -8.69
CA ALA A 114 -0.07 34.62 -9.37
C ALA A 114 0.23 34.36 -10.86
N ILE A 115 0.81 33.22 -11.20
CA ILE A 115 1.05 32.81 -12.60
C ILE A 115 -0.27 32.65 -13.36
N LEU A 116 -1.28 32.03 -12.76
CA LEU A 116 -2.61 31.87 -13.37
C LEU A 116 -3.27 33.22 -13.65
N HIS A 117 -3.27 34.14 -12.66
CA HIS A 117 -3.81 35.49 -12.85
C HIS A 117 -3.01 36.33 -13.85
N LEU A 118 -1.69 36.16 -13.92
CA LEU A 118 -0.87 36.85 -14.92
C LEU A 118 -1.19 36.36 -16.34
N ALA A 119 -1.46 35.06 -16.49
CA ALA A 119 -1.80 34.46 -17.77
C ALA A 119 -3.22 34.80 -18.24
N ASP A 120 -4.16 35.08 -17.32
CA ASP A 120 -5.49 35.57 -17.65
C ASP A 120 -6.01 36.64 -16.67
N PRO A 121 -5.54 37.90 -16.78
CA PRO A 121 -5.87 38.97 -15.82
C PRO A 121 -7.35 39.34 -15.75
N SER A 122 -8.13 38.99 -16.78
CA SER A 122 -9.58 39.20 -16.82
C SER A 122 -10.38 38.12 -16.09
N ASN A 123 -9.77 36.98 -15.77
CA ASN A 123 -10.46 35.86 -15.14
C ASN A 123 -10.72 36.16 -13.65
N LYS A 124 -11.98 36.04 -13.25
CA LYS A 124 -12.46 36.28 -11.88
C LYS A 124 -13.03 35.02 -11.22
N LEU A 125 -12.96 33.88 -11.90
CA LEU A 125 -13.38 32.61 -11.34
C LEU A 125 -12.49 32.27 -10.14
N PRO A 126 -13.02 31.59 -9.11
CA PRO A 126 -12.18 31.09 -8.04
C PRO A 126 -11.22 30.03 -8.61
N VAL A 127 -10.00 29.95 -8.07
CA VAL A 127 -8.95 29.07 -8.62
C VAL A 127 -9.18 27.64 -8.13
N PRO A 128 -9.41 26.65 -9.00
CA PRO A 128 -9.56 25.26 -8.59
C PRO A 128 -8.29 24.73 -7.88
N VAL A 129 -8.46 24.02 -6.75
CA VAL A 129 -7.34 23.59 -5.90
C VAL A 129 -6.34 22.67 -6.62
N ASP A 130 -6.79 21.86 -7.56
CA ASP A 130 -5.95 20.89 -8.29
C ASP A 130 -5.00 21.55 -9.30
N LEU A 131 -5.28 22.77 -9.78
CA LEU A 131 -4.36 23.55 -10.62
C LEU A 131 -3.16 24.11 -9.85
N VAL A 132 -3.24 24.20 -8.53
CA VAL A 132 -2.22 24.83 -7.69
C VAL A 132 -1.56 23.87 -6.71
N THR A 133 -2.08 22.65 -6.54
CA THR A 133 -1.52 21.59 -5.70
C THR A 133 -0.91 20.47 -6.52
N ALA A 134 0.24 19.95 -6.10
CA ALA A 134 0.96 18.94 -6.85
C ALA A 134 0.34 17.54 -6.69
N SER A 135 0.42 16.73 -7.75
CA SER A 135 -0.08 15.35 -7.72
C SER A 135 0.82 14.42 -6.90
N GLY A 136 0.23 13.32 -6.41
CA GLY A 136 0.94 12.34 -5.59
C GLY A 136 2.04 11.60 -6.35
N SER A 137 1.84 11.34 -7.64
CA SER A 137 2.83 10.71 -8.51
C SER A 137 3.76 11.70 -9.19
N GLY A 138 3.33 12.96 -9.30
CA GLY A 138 3.93 13.93 -10.22
C GLY A 138 3.66 13.62 -11.70
N LEU A 139 2.81 12.62 -11.99
CA LEU A 139 2.54 12.11 -13.36
C LEU A 139 1.05 12.12 -13.73
N ASP A 140 0.17 12.58 -12.84
CA ASP A 140 -1.28 12.66 -13.06
C ASP A 140 -1.60 13.31 -14.42
N PRO A 141 -2.16 12.56 -15.38
CA PRO A 141 -2.46 13.09 -16.71
C PRO A 141 -3.72 13.96 -16.73
N HIS A 142 -4.44 14.02 -15.60
CA HIS A 142 -5.75 14.65 -15.53
C HIS A 142 -5.78 15.94 -14.70
N ILE A 143 -6.71 16.81 -15.08
CA ILE A 143 -7.23 17.90 -14.25
C ILE A 143 -8.74 17.74 -14.09
N SER A 144 -9.32 18.39 -13.09
CA SER A 144 -10.77 18.46 -12.92
C SER A 144 -11.45 19.26 -14.04
N PRO A 145 -12.75 19.01 -14.34
CA PRO A 145 -13.51 19.88 -15.23
C PRO A 145 -13.48 21.35 -14.82
N ALA A 146 -13.57 21.65 -13.51
CA ALA A 146 -13.45 23.03 -13.02
C ALA A 146 -12.11 23.68 -13.43
N ALA A 147 -11.01 22.94 -13.32
CA ALA A 147 -9.68 23.36 -13.75
C ALA A 147 -9.56 23.56 -15.27
N ALA A 148 -10.24 22.74 -16.07
CA ALA A 148 -10.28 22.93 -17.52
C ALA A 148 -11.09 24.19 -17.89
N TYR A 149 -12.29 24.37 -17.32
CA TYR A 149 -13.15 25.53 -17.57
C TYR A 149 -12.50 26.85 -17.15
N TYR A 150 -11.76 26.86 -16.04
CA TYR A 150 -10.98 28.03 -15.60
C TYR A 150 -10.03 28.55 -16.70
N GLN A 151 -9.53 27.68 -17.58
CA GLN A 151 -8.52 28.02 -18.59
C GLN A 151 -9.12 28.38 -19.97
N VAL A 152 -10.43 28.21 -20.18
CA VAL A 152 -11.10 28.36 -21.49
C VAL A 152 -10.89 29.75 -22.09
N SER A 153 -11.10 30.81 -21.31
CA SER A 153 -10.94 32.22 -21.76
C SER A 153 -9.53 32.47 -22.30
N ARG A 154 -8.50 32.10 -21.51
CA ARG A 154 -7.09 32.19 -21.92
C ARG A 154 -6.84 31.45 -23.22
N VAL A 155 -7.19 30.16 -23.28
CA VAL A 155 -6.87 29.31 -24.42
C VAL A 155 -7.58 29.79 -25.70
N ALA A 156 -8.85 30.19 -25.59
CA ALA A 156 -9.62 30.74 -26.70
C ALA A 156 -8.97 32.01 -27.28
N ARG A 157 -8.57 32.94 -26.40
CA ARG A 157 -7.89 34.18 -26.79
C ARG A 157 -6.56 33.91 -27.51
N GLU A 158 -5.71 33.05 -26.94
CA GLU A 158 -4.38 32.75 -27.50
C GLU A 158 -4.45 31.96 -28.82
N ARG A 159 -5.55 31.25 -29.06
CA ARG A 159 -5.79 30.46 -30.28
C ARG A 159 -6.65 31.19 -31.32
N GLY A 160 -7.18 32.37 -31.02
CA GLY A 160 -8.13 33.06 -31.90
C GLY A 160 -9.44 32.29 -32.11
N MET A 161 -9.83 31.44 -31.15
CA MET A 161 -11.05 30.65 -31.15
C MET A 161 -12.14 31.36 -30.32
N THR A 162 -13.41 30.98 -30.52
CA THR A 162 -14.48 31.44 -29.63
C THR A 162 -14.44 30.64 -28.33
N GLU A 163 -14.75 31.28 -27.20
CA GLU A 163 -14.86 30.57 -25.90
C GLU A 163 -15.86 29.41 -25.99
N VAL A 164 -16.97 29.59 -26.70
CA VAL A 164 -17.97 28.54 -26.93
C VAL A 164 -17.37 27.30 -27.60
N ALA A 165 -16.50 27.47 -28.60
CA ALA A 165 -15.87 26.34 -29.29
C ALA A 165 -14.87 25.60 -28.38
N VAL A 166 -14.08 26.34 -27.59
CA VAL A 166 -13.14 25.76 -26.64
C VAL A 166 -13.87 25.08 -25.48
N HIS A 167 -14.97 25.65 -25.01
CA HIS A 167 -15.81 25.05 -23.98
C HIS A 167 -16.43 23.73 -24.46
N ALA A 168 -17.01 23.72 -25.67
CA ALA A 168 -17.54 22.49 -26.28
C ALA A 168 -16.44 21.42 -26.48
N LEU A 169 -15.22 21.83 -26.79
CA LEU A 169 -14.07 20.92 -26.86
C LEU A 169 -13.77 20.29 -25.49
N VAL A 170 -13.73 21.10 -24.43
CA VAL A 170 -13.57 20.60 -23.04
C VAL A 170 -14.71 19.62 -22.71
N ASP A 171 -15.96 20.00 -22.97
CA ASP A 171 -17.14 19.16 -22.68
C ASP A 171 -17.05 17.79 -23.36
N SER A 172 -16.53 17.74 -24.60
CA SER A 172 -16.33 16.48 -25.34
C SER A 172 -15.20 15.60 -24.79
N HIS A 173 -14.32 16.15 -23.94
CA HIS A 173 -13.19 15.46 -23.31
C HIS A 173 -13.36 15.28 -21.79
N VAL A 174 -14.52 15.61 -21.22
CA VAL A 174 -14.83 15.28 -19.83
C VAL A 174 -15.09 13.78 -19.75
N GLU A 175 -14.17 13.06 -19.12
CA GLU A 175 -14.38 11.68 -18.71
C GLU A 175 -15.31 11.65 -17.49
N PRO A 176 -16.49 11.01 -17.56
CA PRO A 176 -17.36 10.88 -16.40
C PRO A 176 -16.78 9.90 -15.37
N ARG A 177 -17.41 9.86 -14.19
CA ARG A 177 -17.12 8.84 -13.17
C ARG A 177 -17.23 7.44 -13.78
N GLN A 178 -16.28 6.57 -13.47
CA GLN A 178 -16.29 5.21 -14.00
C GLN A 178 -17.50 4.44 -13.42
N PHE A 179 -18.25 3.77 -14.29
CA PHE A 179 -19.56 3.16 -13.97
C PHE A 179 -20.60 4.13 -13.39
N GLY A 180 -20.40 5.45 -13.54
CA GLY A 180 -21.28 6.49 -13.02
C GLY A 180 -21.06 6.87 -11.56
N PHE A 181 -20.17 6.19 -10.82
CA PHE A 181 -19.98 6.45 -9.38
C PHE A 181 -18.55 6.27 -8.84
N LEU A 182 -17.60 5.69 -9.58
CA LEU A 182 -16.22 5.55 -9.11
C LEU A 182 -15.33 6.70 -9.60
N GLY A 183 -14.56 7.27 -8.66
CA GLY A 183 -13.58 8.33 -8.92
C GLY A 183 -14.21 9.66 -9.29
N GLU A 184 -13.41 10.57 -9.84
CA GLU A 184 -13.83 11.93 -10.24
C GLU A 184 -14.04 12.07 -11.75
N PRO A 185 -14.98 12.95 -12.17
CA PRO A 185 -14.95 13.55 -13.48
C PRO A 185 -13.64 14.26 -13.69
N ARG A 186 -13.05 14.09 -14.87
CA ARG A 186 -11.69 14.51 -15.14
C ARG A 186 -11.47 14.72 -16.63
N VAL A 187 -10.42 15.46 -16.97
CA VAL A 187 -10.06 15.79 -18.35
C VAL A 187 -8.60 15.45 -18.56
N ASN A 188 -8.32 14.60 -19.56
CA ASN A 188 -6.95 14.27 -19.95
C ASN A 188 -6.30 15.43 -20.68
N VAL A 189 -5.21 15.97 -20.14
CA VAL A 189 -4.61 17.22 -20.62
C VAL A 189 -3.89 17.02 -21.96
N LEU A 190 -3.21 15.89 -22.15
CA LEU A 190 -2.49 15.62 -23.39
C LEU A 190 -3.47 15.38 -24.54
N GLU A 191 -4.50 14.57 -24.35
CA GLU A 191 -5.53 14.31 -25.37
C GLU A 191 -6.28 15.60 -25.75
N LEU A 192 -6.68 16.41 -24.77
CA LEU A 192 -7.34 17.70 -25.03
C LEU A 192 -6.45 18.64 -25.84
N ASN A 193 -5.15 18.71 -25.52
CA ASN A 193 -4.20 19.57 -26.24
C ASN A 193 -3.90 19.07 -27.66
N LEU A 194 -3.88 17.75 -27.89
CA LEU A 194 -3.78 17.18 -29.23
C LEU A 194 -5.03 17.52 -30.07
N ALA A 195 -6.22 17.38 -29.51
CA ALA A 195 -7.48 17.74 -30.17
C ALA A 195 -7.56 19.25 -30.50
N LEU A 196 -7.00 20.09 -29.63
CA LEU A 196 -6.89 21.54 -29.86
C LEU A 196 -5.99 21.88 -31.06
N ASP A 197 -4.90 21.12 -31.26
CA ASP A 197 -4.00 21.29 -32.40
C ASP A 197 -4.65 20.82 -33.71
N ASP A 198 -5.49 19.78 -33.69
CA ASP A 198 -6.23 19.30 -34.87
C ASP A 198 -7.26 20.32 -35.38
N ILE A 199 -7.99 20.98 -34.49
CA ILE A 199 -8.99 22.00 -34.86
C ILE A 199 -8.33 23.25 -35.47
N SER A 200 -7.14 23.60 -34.99
CA SER A 200 -6.38 24.75 -35.50
C SER A 200 -5.88 24.54 -36.94
N GLY A 201 -5.81 23.29 -37.42
CA GLY A 201 -5.36 22.91 -38.77
C GLY A 201 -6.46 22.82 -39.84
N ALA A 202 -7.73 22.73 -39.44
CA ALA A 202 -8.87 22.62 -40.34
C ALA A 202 -9.77 23.86 -40.24
N GLY A 203 -9.75 24.73 -41.25
CA GLY A 203 -10.71 25.83 -41.34
C GLY A 203 -12.14 25.28 -41.49
N GLY A 204 -12.93 25.26 -40.41
CA GLY A 204 -14.29 24.71 -40.47
C GLY A 204 -15.12 24.84 -39.19
N THR A 205 -16.11 25.74 -39.28
CA THR A 205 -17.45 25.80 -38.63
C THR A 205 -17.75 25.02 -37.35
N ALA A 206 -18.16 25.77 -36.33
CA ALA A 206 -18.66 25.31 -35.04
C ALA A 206 -19.98 24.51 -35.12
N VAL A 207 -20.06 23.42 -34.36
CA VAL A 207 -21.30 22.72 -34.00
C VAL A 207 -21.61 23.04 -32.54
N ALA A 208 -22.85 23.45 -32.25
CA ALA A 208 -23.31 23.74 -30.89
C ALA A 208 -23.91 22.48 -30.22
N PRO A 209 -23.67 22.30 -28.92
CA PRO A 209 -24.82 22.05 -28.03
C PRO A 209 -24.74 22.69 -26.62
N GLY A 210 -25.95 22.93 -26.09
CA GLY A 210 -26.37 22.81 -24.68
C GLY A 210 -25.51 23.41 -23.57
N ALA A 211 -25.80 24.65 -23.17
CA ALA A 211 -25.29 25.23 -21.94
C ALA A 211 -25.80 24.45 -20.70
N ALA A 212 -24.88 23.85 -19.95
CA ALA A 212 -25.13 23.45 -18.57
C ALA A 212 -24.74 24.61 -17.64
N ASP A 213 -25.68 24.98 -16.77
CA ASP A 213 -25.54 26.04 -15.78
C ASP A 213 -24.51 25.63 -14.69
N PRO A 214 -23.43 26.40 -14.45
CA PRO A 214 -22.34 26.00 -13.54
C PRO A 214 -22.62 26.31 -12.06
N HIS A 215 -23.88 26.52 -11.68
CA HIS A 215 -24.22 26.75 -10.28
C HIS A 215 -24.19 25.44 -9.47
N ALA A 216 -23.03 25.19 -8.85
CA ALA A 216 -22.83 24.19 -7.81
C ALA A 216 -23.82 24.43 -6.66
N SER A 217 -24.83 23.56 -6.55
CA SER A 217 -25.58 23.40 -5.31
C SER A 217 -24.61 22.97 -4.21
N GLU A 218 -24.70 23.57 -3.01
CA GLU A 218 -23.95 23.13 -1.83
C GLU A 218 -24.09 21.61 -1.66
N THR A 219 -23.02 20.87 -1.96
CA THR A 219 -23.01 19.42 -1.76
C THR A 219 -22.70 19.11 -0.31
N PRO A 220 -23.34 18.08 0.28
CA PRO A 220 -22.99 17.60 1.61
C PRO A 220 -21.50 17.23 1.71
N TRP A 221 -20.99 17.17 2.95
CA TRP A 221 -19.60 16.81 3.28
C TRP A 221 -19.08 15.53 2.58
N LEU A 222 -19.97 14.62 2.21
CA LEU A 222 -19.72 13.51 1.29
C LEU A 222 -20.79 13.49 0.19
N ARG A 223 -20.38 13.28 -1.05
CA ARG A 223 -21.26 13.16 -2.20
C ARG A 223 -21.83 11.74 -2.30
N LEU A 224 -22.91 11.56 -3.05
CA LEU A 224 -23.51 10.24 -3.26
C LEU A 224 -22.51 9.18 -3.80
N PRO A 225 -21.65 9.50 -4.80
CA PRO A 225 -20.61 8.57 -5.26
C PRO A 225 -19.66 8.11 -4.15
N ASP A 226 -19.30 9.00 -3.22
CA ASP A 226 -18.41 8.68 -2.10
C ASP A 226 -19.07 7.66 -1.15
N TRP A 227 -20.36 7.83 -0.85
CA TRP A 227 -21.12 6.85 -0.06
C TRP A 227 -21.27 5.51 -0.77
N VAL A 228 -21.48 5.52 -2.09
CA VAL A 228 -21.57 4.29 -2.90
C VAL A 228 -20.23 3.54 -2.87
N LEU A 229 -19.09 4.24 -3.00
CA LEU A 229 -17.76 3.62 -2.88
C LEU A 229 -17.58 2.94 -1.51
N LEU A 230 -17.88 3.64 -0.42
CA LEU A 230 -17.76 3.10 0.94
C LEU A 230 -18.68 1.88 1.15
N ALA A 231 -19.92 1.94 0.66
CA ALA A 231 -20.88 0.85 0.76
C ALA A 231 -20.45 -0.38 -0.06
N LEU A 232 -19.95 -0.18 -1.29
CA LEU A 232 -19.43 -1.26 -2.13
C LEU A 232 -18.18 -1.91 -1.54
N PHE A 233 -17.31 -1.11 -0.92
CA PHE A 233 -16.11 -1.62 -0.25
C PHE A 233 -16.48 -2.55 0.91
N ILE A 234 -17.32 -2.08 1.85
CA ILE A 234 -17.77 -2.89 2.99
C ILE A 234 -18.63 -4.08 2.53
N GLY A 235 -19.54 -3.85 1.58
CA GLY A 235 -20.44 -4.87 1.04
C GLY A 235 -19.69 -6.04 0.40
N PHE A 236 -18.56 -5.78 -0.25
CA PHE A 236 -17.70 -6.82 -0.82
C PHE A 236 -17.22 -7.81 0.26
N PHE A 237 -16.74 -7.35 1.41
CA PHE A 237 -16.26 -8.23 2.48
C PHE A 237 -17.39 -9.00 3.17
N VAL A 238 -18.56 -8.37 3.35
CA VAL A 238 -19.75 -9.05 3.89
C VAL A 238 -20.10 -10.28 3.06
N VAL A 239 -19.97 -10.20 1.73
CA VAL A 239 -20.27 -11.30 0.81
C VAL A 239 -19.13 -12.33 0.73
N THR A 240 -17.87 -11.87 0.74
CA THR A 240 -16.72 -12.73 0.36
C THR A 240 -16.00 -13.40 1.52
N VAL A 241 -16.05 -12.86 2.75
CA VAL A 241 -15.31 -13.38 3.92
C VAL A 241 -15.61 -14.85 4.20
N VAL A 242 -16.89 -15.25 4.16
CA VAL A 242 -17.31 -16.62 4.45
C VAL A 242 -16.89 -17.61 3.34
N PRO A 243 -17.23 -17.41 2.05
CA PRO A 243 -16.83 -18.35 1.01
C PRO A 243 -15.31 -18.44 0.87
N LEU A 244 -14.59 -17.32 0.91
CA LEU A 244 -13.13 -17.30 0.87
C LEU A 244 -12.54 -18.04 2.07
N GLY A 245 -13.00 -17.74 3.29
CA GLY A 245 -12.47 -18.39 4.48
C GLY A 245 -12.69 -19.91 4.50
N ARG A 246 -13.81 -20.40 3.94
CA ARG A 246 -14.01 -21.85 3.74
C ARG A 246 -13.03 -22.45 2.75
N PHE A 247 -12.75 -21.74 1.66
CA PHE A 247 -11.79 -22.20 0.66
C PHE A 247 -10.37 -22.27 1.25
N MET A 248 -9.96 -21.23 1.99
CA MET A 248 -8.64 -21.16 2.63
C MET A 248 -8.40 -22.30 3.61
N VAL A 249 -9.39 -22.66 4.44
CA VAL A 249 -9.28 -23.79 5.38
C VAL A 249 -9.02 -25.11 4.65
N ARG A 250 -9.65 -25.33 3.49
CA ARG A 250 -9.42 -26.55 2.69
C ARG A 250 -8.00 -26.58 2.13
N VAL A 251 -7.56 -25.47 1.53
CA VAL A 251 -6.22 -25.38 0.93
C VAL A 251 -5.13 -25.55 2.00
N ILE A 252 -5.21 -24.81 3.11
CA ILE A 252 -4.22 -24.89 4.21
C ILE A 252 -4.26 -26.28 4.87
N GLY A 253 -5.46 -26.82 5.09
CA GLY A 253 -5.67 -28.14 5.67
C GLY A 253 -5.22 -29.31 4.79
N GLY A 254 -5.01 -29.09 3.48
CA GLY A 254 -4.75 -30.17 2.51
C GLY A 254 -5.99 -31.03 2.23
N GLU A 255 -7.19 -30.47 2.39
CA GLU A 255 -8.44 -31.13 2.01
C GLU A 255 -8.70 -30.98 0.50
N PRO A 256 -9.37 -31.93 -0.16
CA PRO A 256 -9.69 -31.82 -1.59
C PRO A 256 -10.41 -30.51 -1.95
N HIS A 257 -9.91 -29.82 -2.96
CA HIS A 257 -10.47 -28.59 -3.51
C HIS A 257 -10.33 -28.54 -5.03
N LEU A 258 -10.88 -27.48 -5.65
CA LEU A 258 -10.96 -27.33 -7.11
C LEU A 258 -9.61 -27.35 -7.84
N LEU A 259 -8.51 -27.10 -7.13
CA LEU A 259 -7.15 -27.00 -7.68
C LEU A 259 -6.23 -28.13 -7.21
N SER A 260 -6.73 -29.07 -6.41
CA SER A 260 -5.96 -30.20 -5.87
C SER A 260 -5.35 -31.06 -6.97
N PHE A 261 -6.03 -31.19 -8.12
CA PHE A 261 -5.52 -31.98 -9.25
C PHE A 261 -4.21 -31.43 -9.83
N VAL A 262 -3.92 -30.13 -9.68
CA VAL A 262 -2.65 -29.52 -10.07
C VAL A 262 -1.72 -29.39 -8.87
N PHE A 263 -2.23 -28.92 -7.73
CA PHE A 263 -1.40 -28.52 -6.61
C PHE A 263 -0.90 -29.71 -5.79
N ASP A 264 -1.70 -30.76 -5.57
CA ASP A 264 -1.28 -31.89 -4.73
C ASP A 264 -0.09 -32.66 -5.34
N PRO A 265 -0.05 -32.98 -6.65
CA PRO A 265 1.11 -33.64 -7.25
C PRO A 265 2.36 -32.76 -7.22
N VAL A 266 2.21 -31.44 -7.34
CA VAL A 266 3.32 -30.49 -7.28
C VAL A 266 3.85 -30.39 -5.85
N GLU A 267 2.97 -30.24 -4.85
CA GLU A 267 3.31 -30.23 -3.42
C GLU A 267 4.15 -31.47 -3.08
N GLN A 268 3.64 -32.66 -3.41
CA GLN A 268 4.29 -33.93 -3.08
C GLN A 268 5.68 -34.06 -3.72
N ARG A 269 5.84 -33.64 -4.99
CA ARG A 269 7.12 -33.70 -5.69
C ARG A 269 8.14 -32.72 -5.10
N VAL A 270 7.74 -31.48 -4.84
CA VAL A 270 8.63 -30.46 -4.27
C VAL A 270 9.07 -30.88 -2.88
N LEU A 271 8.15 -31.35 -2.03
CA LEU A 271 8.49 -31.88 -0.70
C LEU A 271 9.42 -33.09 -0.80
N ALA A 272 9.19 -34.01 -1.75
CA ALA A 272 10.07 -35.15 -1.97
C ALA A 272 11.49 -34.73 -2.39
N TRP A 273 11.65 -33.74 -3.28
CA TRP A 273 12.96 -33.19 -3.66
C TRP A 273 13.68 -32.51 -2.50
N SER A 274 12.91 -31.87 -1.62
CA SER A 274 13.36 -31.29 -0.37
C SER A 274 13.70 -32.33 0.70
N GLN A 275 13.41 -33.63 0.49
CA GLN A 275 13.48 -34.69 1.49
C GLN A 275 12.60 -34.44 2.72
N VAL A 276 11.49 -33.71 2.54
CA VAL A 276 10.49 -33.46 3.56
C VAL A 276 9.28 -34.36 3.30
N ARG A 277 8.76 -35.02 4.32
CA ARG A 277 7.48 -35.74 4.20
C ARG A 277 6.34 -34.81 4.62
N ALA A 278 5.30 -34.70 3.80
CA ALA A 278 4.17 -33.81 4.09
C ALA A 278 3.46 -34.12 5.42
N GLY A 279 3.42 -35.40 5.82
CA GLY A 279 2.87 -35.84 7.11
C GLY A 279 3.84 -35.79 8.29
N GLU A 280 5.07 -35.32 8.09
CA GLU A 280 6.03 -35.14 9.17
C GLU A 280 5.69 -33.88 9.96
N GLU A 281 5.38 -34.06 11.24
CA GLU A 281 4.92 -33.01 12.14
C GLU A 281 6.11 -32.39 12.89
N MET A 282 6.10 -31.06 13.05
CA MET A 282 7.17 -30.30 13.71
C MET A 282 6.73 -29.76 15.07
N ASP A 283 7.63 -29.82 16.06
CA ASP A 283 7.52 -28.99 17.26
C ASP A 283 7.73 -27.50 16.92
N TRP A 284 7.39 -26.61 17.86
CA TRP A 284 7.47 -25.18 17.61
C TRP A 284 8.91 -24.68 17.35
N LYS A 285 9.92 -25.32 17.96
CA LYS A 285 11.33 -24.93 17.80
C LYS A 285 11.82 -25.25 16.40
N THR A 286 11.51 -26.46 15.91
CA THR A 286 11.87 -26.92 14.57
C THR A 286 11.12 -26.12 13.51
N PHE A 287 9.84 -25.82 13.74
CA PHE A 287 9.06 -24.93 12.88
C PHE A 287 9.70 -23.53 12.78
N ALA A 288 10.00 -22.90 13.92
CA ALA A 288 10.62 -21.59 13.97
C ALA A 288 12.00 -21.58 13.28
N LEU A 289 12.79 -22.64 13.47
CA LEU A 289 14.08 -22.79 12.83
C LEU A 289 13.96 -22.90 11.31
N ALA A 290 13.03 -23.71 10.81
CA ALA A 290 12.76 -23.86 9.39
C ALA A 290 12.37 -22.51 8.74
N MET A 291 11.49 -21.76 9.42
CA MET A 291 11.10 -20.41 9.02
C MET A 291 12.29 -19.46 8.93
N ILE A 292 13.12 -19.37 9.98
CA ILE A 292 14.27 -18.46 10.01
C ILE A 292 15.31 -18.83 8.93
N VAL A 293 15.62 -20.12 8.77
CA VAL A 293 16.57 -20.58 7.74
C VAL A 293 16.06 -20.25 6.34
N PHE A 294 14.77 -20.44 6.08
CA PHE A 294 14.15 -20.06 4.80
C PHE A 294 14.26 -18.55 4.53
N SER A 295 13.87 -17.72 5.51
CA SER A 295 13.91 -16.27 5.36
C SER A 295 15.33 -15.74 5.19
N LEU A 296 16.30 -16.22 5.96
CA LEU A 296 17.71 -15.82 5.80
C LEU A 296 18.26 -16.23 4.42
N SER A 297 17.85 -17.37 3.89
CA SER A 297 18.20 -17.80 2.52
C SER A 297 17.60 -16.85 1.48
N GLY A 298 16.36 -16.39 1.69
CA GLY A 298 15.71 -15.37 0.85
C GLY A 298 16.44 -14.02 0.87
N ILE A 299 16.86 -13.55 2.05
CA ILE A 299 17.64 -12.31 2.19
C ILE A 299 18.97 -12.43 1.42
N ALA A 300 19.72 -13.51 1.66
CA ALA A 300 21.00 -13.72 0.99
C ALA A 300 20.84 -13.78 -0.53
N PHE A 301 19.85 -14.52 -1.02
CA PHE A 301 19.54 -14.60 -2.45
C PHE A 301 19.22 -13.23 -3.05
N LEU A 302 18.36 -12.43 -2.39
CA LEU A 302 17.94 -11.14 -2.91
C LEU A 302 19.05 -10.08 -2.85
N VAL A 303 19.93 -10.11 -1.84
CA VAL A 303 21.14 -9.27 -1.83
C VAL A 303 22.04 -9.61 -3.01
N LEU A 304 22.32 -10.90 -3.23
CA LEU A 304 23.18 -11.35 -4.34
C LEU A 304 22.58 -10.99 -5.70
N LEU A 305 21.27 -11.15 -5.88
CA LEU A 305 20.57 -10.80 -7.12
C LEU A 305 20.69 -9.30 -7.43
N GLN A 306 20.48 -8.44 -6.43
CA GLN A 306 20.62 -6.99 -6.59
C GLN A 306 22.05 -6.58 -6.93
N LEU A 307 23.05 -7.14 -6.24
CA LEU A 307 24.46 -6.82 -6.51
C LEU A 307 24.91 -7.31 -7.89
N ALA A 308 24.34 -8.41 -8.37
CA ALA A 308 24.64 -8.98 -9.68
C ALA A 308 23.80 -8.38 -10.82
N GLN A 309 22.79 -7.55 -10.54
CA GLN A 309 21.82 -7.11 -11.56
C GLN A 309 22.41 -6.46 -12.82
N PRO A 310 23.57 -5.76 -12.81
CA PRO A 310 24.15 -5.23 -14.04
C PRO A 310 24.63 -6.31 -15.01
N LEU A 311 24.90 -7.52 -14.52
CA LEU A 311 25.41 -8.66 -15.29
C LEU A 311 24.30 -9.59 -15.78
N LEU A 312 23.06 -9.36 -15.34
CA LEU A 312 21.92 -10.25 -15.57
C LEU A 312 21.03 -9.74 -16.72
N PRO A 313 20.28 -10.63 -17.40
CA PRO A 313 19.37 -10.25 -18.48
C PRO A 313 18.15 -9.48 -17.94
N LEU A 314 17.30 -8.99 -18.86
CA LEU A 314 16.10 -8.20 -18.54
C LEU A 314 16.43 -6.92 -17.73
N ASN A 315 17.46 -6.20 -18.17
CA ASN A 315 17.85 -4.91 -17.63
C ASN A 315 17.87 -3.80 -18.72
N PRO A 316 16.75 -3.54 -19.42
CA PRO A 316 16.74 -2.60 -20.53
C PRO A 316 16.96 -1.14 -20.11
N ALA A 317 16.65 -0.80 -18.85
CA ALA A 317 16.90 0.52 -18.28
C ALA A 317 18.34 0.70 -17.76
N GLY A 318 19.16 -0.36 -17.74
CA GLY A 318 20.56 -0.29 -17.32
C GLY A 318 20.76 -0.04 -15.82
N ALA A 319 19.88 -0.60 -14.96
CA ALA A 319 20.00 -0.52 -13.50
C ALA A 319 21.37 -1.02 -13.01
N GLY A 320 22.07 -0.20 -12.23
CA GLY A 320 23.38 -0.50 -11.64
C GLY A 320 23.29 -1.35 -10.37
N SER A 321 24.43 -1.76 -9.81
CA SER A 321 24.44 -2.41 -8.49
C SER A 321 24.16 -1.36 -7.40
N PRO A 322 23.15 -1.55 -6.53
CA PRO A 322 22.97 -0.66 -5.39
C PRO A 322 24.12 -0.83 -4.39
N PRO A 323 24.37 0.16 -3.52
CA PRO A 323 25.22 0.01 -2.35
C PRO A 323 24.77 -1.17 -1.46
N LEU A 324 25.71 -1.79 -0.75
CA LEU A 324 25.44 -3.00 0.05
C LEU A 324 24.38 -2.77 1.14
N ASP A 325 24.39 -1.60 1.77
CA ASP A 325 23.43 -1.23 2.81
C ASP A 325 22.01 -1.08 2.25
N LEU A 326 21.86 -0.49 1.06
CA LEU A 326 20.57 -0.41 0.36
C LEU A 326 20.12 -1.81 -0.13
N ALA A 327 21.05 -2.63 -0.65
CA ALA A 327 20.75 -3.99 -1.07
C ALA A 327 20.26 -4.85 0.11
N LEU A 328 20.92 -4.75 1.27
CA LEU A 328 20.54 -5.42 2.50
C LEU A 328 19.20 -4.91 3.02
N ASN A 329 19.00 -3.59 3.05
CA ASN A 329 17.74 -2.97 3.47
C ASN A 329 16.58 -3.47 2.62
N THR A 330 16.71 -3.42 1.29
CA THR A 330 15.69 -3.89 0.35
C THR A 330 15.44 -5.39 0.52
N ALA A 331 16.49 -6.20 0.69
CA ALA A 331 16.33 -7.63 0.87
C ALA A 331 15.60 -7.99 2.17
N VAL A 332 15.99 -7.35 3.29
CA VAL A 332 15.30 -7.51 4.58
C VAL A 332 13.85 -7.08 4.44
N SER A 333 13.63 -5.89 3.87
CA SER A 333 12.33 -5.27 3.67
C SER A 333 11.32 -6.19 2.99
N PHE A 334 11.68 -6.81 1.87
CA PHE A 334 10.78 -7.72 1.13
C PHE A 334 10.59 -9.06 1.85
N VAL A 335 11.64 -9.61 2.47
CA VAL A 335 11.54 -10.89 3.20
C VAL A 335 10.74 -10.75 4.50
N THR A 336 10.76 -9.56 5.12
CA THR A 336 9.98 -9.26 6.32
C THR A 336 8.54 -8.88 6.02
N ASN A 337 8.11 -8.92 4.75
CA ASN A 337 6.77 -8.51 4.30
C ASN A 337 6.49 -7.02 4.58
N THR A 338 7.52 -6.18 4.62
CA THR A 338 7.38 -4.73 4.84
C THR A 338 7.40 -3.98 3.52
N ASN A 339 8.33 -4.33 2.64
CA ASN A 339 8.59 -3.65 1.37
C ASN A 339 8.76 -2.12 1.47
N TRP A 340 9.34 -1.63 2.56
CA TRP A 340 10.01 -0.33 2.61
C TRP A 340 10.91 -0.11 1.39
N GLN A 341 10.82 1.08 0.79
CA GLN A 341 11.58 1.47 -0.39
C GLN A 341 12.41 2.73 -0.10
N ALA A 342 13.72 2.58 -0.10
CA ALA A 342 14.68 3.70 -0.08
C ALA A 342 15.34 3.89 -1.47
N TYR A 343 14.61 3.56 -2.52
CA TYR A 343 15.06 3.60 -3.91
C TYR A 343 13.87 3.90 -4.84
N ALA A 344 14.16 4.46 -6.02
CA ALA A 344 13.18 4.57 -7.09
C ALA A 344 13.19 3.29 -7.95
N GLY A 345 12.04 2.66 -8.14
CA GLY A 345 11.95 1.35 -8.79
C GLY A 345 12.27 1.35 -10.29
N GLU A 346 11.96 2.46 -10.97
CA GLU A 346 12.20 2.75 -12.38
C GLU A 346 13.69 2.64 -12.76
N THR A 347 14.56 3.14 -11.88
CA THR A 347 16.00 3.31 -12.14
C THR A 347 16.88 2.45 -11.23
N GLY A 348 16.36 2.03 -10.07
CA GLY A 348 17.11 1.29 -9.06
C GLY A 348 17.10 -0.23 -9.24
N MET A 349 16.09 -0.78 -9.92
CA MET A 349 15.90 -2.23 -10.02
C MET A 349 15.65 -2.69 -11.47
N SER A 350 16.40 -3.70 -11.92
CA SER A 350 16.17 -4.35 -13.21
C SER A 350 14.84 -5.13 -13.23
N TYR A 351 14.31 -5.44 -14.41
CA TYR A 351 13.09 -6.24 -14.51
C TYR A 351 13.30 -7.64 -13.95
N LEU A 352 14.48 -8.23 -14.12
CA LEU A 352 14.78 -9.53 -13.50
C LEU A 352 14.80 -9.43 -11.97
N THR A 353 15.36 -8.38 -11.39
CA THR A 353 15.35 -8.17 -9.94
C THR A 353 13.92 -8.04 -9.40
N GLN A 354 13.08 -7.26 -10.09
CA GLN A 354 11.65 -7.10 -9.77
C GLN A 354 10.89 -8.44 -9.88
N MET A 355 11.11 -9.20 -10.96
CA MET A 355 10.46 -10.48 -11.22
C MET A 355 10.99 -11.62 -10.33
N ALA A 356 12.26 -11.99 -10.48
CA ALA A 356 12.86 -13.16 -9.85
C ALA A 356 13.34 -12.93 -8.41
N GLY A 357 13.30 -11.69 -7.92
CA GLY A 357 13.67 -11.31 -6.56
C GLY A 357 12.47 -10.81 -5.77
N LEU A 358 12.04 -9.59 -6.08
CA LEU A 358 11.03 -8.86 -5.30
C LEU A 358 9.65 -9.54 -5.34
N THR A 359 9.17 -9.93 -6.51
CA THR A 359 7.90 -10.67 -6.66
C THR A 359 7.96 -12.04 -5.95
N VAL A 360 9.09 -12.74 -6.02
CA VAL A 360 9.28 -14.02 -5.33
C VAL A 360 9.14 -13.84 -3.82
N GLN A 361 9.80 -12.82 -3.27
CA GLN A 361 9.69 -12.52 -1.85
C GLN A 361 8.27 -12.10 -1.47
N ASN A 362 7.55 -11.33 -2.30
CA ASN A 362 6.15 -10.97 -2.03
C ASN A 362 5.23 -12.19 -1.83
N PHE A 363 5.49 -13.30 -2.53
CA PHE A 363 4.79 -14.57 -2.30
C PHE A 363 5.31 -15.28 -1.05
N ALA A 364 6.63 -15.38 -0.91
CA ALA A 364 7.27 -16.14 0.16
C ALA A 364 7.04 -15.55 1.56
N SER A 365 7.10 -14.23 1.71
CA SER A 365 6.88 -13.49 2.95
C SER A 365 5.41 -13.59 3.40
N ALA A 366 4.48 -13.46 2.46
CA ALA A 366 3.05 -13.61 2.68
C ALA A 366 2.68 -15.05 3.08
N ALA A 367 3.21 -16.04 2.35
CA ALA A 367 3.01 -17.46 2.65
C ALA A 367 3.62 -17.85 4.01
N THR A 368 4.73 -17.24 4.41
CA THR A 368 5.34 -17.43 5.74
C THR A 368 4.42 -16.91 6.85
N GLY A 369 3.81 -15.73 6.68
CA GLY A 369 2.84 -15.19 7.64
C GLY A 369 1.62 -16.09 7.82
N LEU A 370 1.07 -16.62 6.72
CA LEU A 370 -0.01 -17.60 6.74
C LEU A 370 0.37 -18.90 7.44
N ALA A 371 1.58 -19.41 7.20
CA ALA A 371 2.09 -20.62 7.84
C ALA A 371 2.23 -20.46 9.37
N VAL A 372 2.73 -19.31 9.85
CA VAL A 372 2.83 -19.01 11.29
C VAL A 372 1.46 -18.97 11.95
N LEU A 373 0.49 -18.29 11.32
CA LEU A 373 -0.89 -18.25 11.82
C LEU A 373 -1.54 -19.65 11.85
N ALA A 374 -1.31 -20.48 10.83
CA ALA A 374 -1.79 -21.85 10.81
C ALA A 374 -1.19 -22.68 11.96
N GLY A 375 0.12 -22.53 12.23
CA GLY A 375 0.78 -23.12 13.39
C GLY A 375 0.15 -22.69 14.72
N LEU A 376 -0.16 -21.40 14.88
CA LEU A 376 -0.88 -20.90 16.05
C LEU A 376 -2.29 -21.50 16.18
N ALA A 377 -3.03 -21.60 15.07
CA ALA A 377 -4.35 -22.22 15.05
C ALA A 377 -4.29 -23.71 15.45
N TYR A 378 -3.23 -24.43 15.07
CA TYR A 378 -2.98 -25.79 15.55
C TYR A 378 -2.68 -25.85 17.06
N GLY A 379 -1.98 -24.85 17.60
CA GLY A 379 -1.79 -24.71 19.05
C GLY A 379 -3.10 -24.64 19.85
N PHE A 380 -4.12 -23.97 19.31
CA PHE A 380 -5.44 -23.90 19.94
C PHE A 380 -6.32 -25.14 19.67
N SER A 381 -6.33 -25.64 18.45
CA SER A 381 -7.25 -26.71 18.02
C SER A 381 -6.86 -28.11 18.54
N ARG A 382 -5.56 -28.41 18.62
CA ARG A 382 -5.05 -29.72 19.04
C ARG A 382 -5.10 -29.87 20.57
N ARG A 383 -5.23 -31.12 21.02
CA ARG A 383 -5.40 -31.50 22.44
C ARG A 383 -4.20 -32.30 22.92
N SER A 384 -3.43 -31.76 23.87
CA SER A 384 -2.31 -32.44 24.51
C SER A 384 -1.30 -33.05 23.52
N GLY A 385 -1.00 -32.31 22.45
CA GLY A 385 0.02 -32.67 21.45
C GLY A 385 1.37 -32.01 21.74
N SER A 386 2.35 -32.28 20.88
CA SER A 386 3.69 -31.65 20.92
C SER A 386 4.04 -30.89 19.63
N THR A 387 3.19 -30.95 18.61
CA THR A 387 3.50 -30.46 17.26
C THR A 387 2.44 -29.50 16.72
N ILE A 388 2.88 -28.58 15.85
CA ILE A 388 2.08 -27.47 15.30
C ILE A 388 2.08 -27.46 13.77
N GLY A 389 2.15 -28.63 13.13
CA GLY A 389 2.13 -28.78 11.68
C GLY A 389 3.53 -28.86 11.07
N ASN A 390 3.62 -28.65 9.75
CA ASN A 390 4.86 -28.69 8.99
C ASN A 390 5.04 -27.36 8.25
N PHE A 391 6.09 -26.62 8.57
CA PHE A 391 6.35 -25.30 7.98
C PHE A 391 6.41 -25.35 6.44
N TRP A 392 7.13 -26.34 5.87
CA TRP A 392 7.34 -26.45 4.43
C TRP A 392 6.04 -26.75 3.67
N ALA A 393 5.20 -27.63 4.20
CA ALA A 393 3.90 -27.93 3.61
C ALA A 393 2.96 -26.71 3.67
N LEU A 394 2.91 -26.03 4.82
CA LEU A 394 2.09 -24.84 5.01
C LEU A 394 2.55 -23.67 4.14
N LEU A 395 3.87 -23.49 3.95
CA LEU A 395 4.45 -22.49 3.06
C LEU A 395 4.02 -22.73 1.59
N LEU A 396 4.12 -23.97 1.11
CA LEU A 396 3.71 -24.32 -0.26
C LEU A 396 2.20 -24.12 -0.47
N ARG A 397 1.37 -24.65 0.44
CA ARG A 397 -0.10 -24.49 0.36
C ARG A 397 -0.54 -23.04 0.41
N SER A 398 0.11 -22.24 1.26
CA SER A 398 -0.16 -20.81 1.36
C SER A 398 0.26 -20.08 0.08
N THR A 399 1.35 -20.48 -0.57
CA THR A 399 1.73 -19.95 -1.89
C THR A 399 0.69 -20.31 -2.95
N PHE A 400 0.24 -21.57 -2.97
CA PHE A 400 -0.77 -22.05 -3.92
C PHE A 400 -2.14 -21.40 -3.74
N LEU A 401 -2.48 -20.99 -2.52
CA LEU A 401 -3.66 -20.17 -2.25
C LEU A 401 -3.60 -18.82 -3.00
N LEU A 402 -2.41 -18.18 -3.05
CA LEU A 402 -2.24 -16.82 -3.59
C LEU A 402 -2.24 -16.78 -5.12
N ILE A 403 -1.60 -17.75 -5.78
CA ILE A 403 -1.36 -17.74 -7.24
C ILE A 403 -2.64 -17.51 -8.06
N PRO A 404 -3.76 -18.24 -7.85
CA PRO A 404 -4.96 -18.07 -8.66
C PRO A 404 -5.56 -16.68 -8.56
N PHE A 405 -5.61 -16.12 -7.35
CA PHE A 405 -6.14 -14.77 -7.13
C PHE A 405 -5.21 -13.71 -7.72
N CYS A 406 -3.90 -13.92 -7.66
CA CYS A 406 -2.92 -13.03 -8.30
C CYS A 406 -3.07 -13.02 -9.82
N ILE A 407 -3.26 -14.19 -10.46
CA ILE A 407 -3.52 -14.27 -11.91
C ILE A 407 -4.76 -13.46 -12.29
N ILE A 408 -5.86 -13.65 -11.55
CA ILE A 408 -7.11 -12.93 -11.82
C ILE A 408 -6.90 -11.42 -11.64
N LEU A 409 -6.33 -11.01 -10.50
CA LEU A 409 -6.13 -9.60 -10.20
C LEU A 409 -5.17 -8.93 -11.19
N SER A 410 -4.06 -9.57 -11.56
CA SER A 410 -3.15 -9.00 -12.57
C SER A 410 -3.84 -8.77 -13.90
N LEU A 411 -4.64 -9.72 -14.39
CA LEU A 411 -5.34 -9.56 -15.67
C LEU A 411 -6.41 -8.46 -15.59
N LEU A 412 -7.11 -8.35 -14.46
CA LEU A 412 -8.03 -7.24 -14.23
C LEU A 412 -7.30 -5.89 -14.22
N LEU A 413 -6.15 -5.79 -13.55
CA LEU A 413 -5.34 -4.57 -13.53
C LEU A 413 -4.81 -4.21 -14.93
N VAL A 414 -4.28 -5.18 -15.67
CA VAL A 414 -3.86 -4.96 -17.07
C VAL A 414 -5.03 -4.47 -17.93
N SER A 415 -6.22 -5.04 -17.76
CA SER A 415 -7.40 -4.58 -18.51
C SER A 415 -7.76 -3.11 -18.26
N GLN A 416 -7.30 -2.53 -17.14
CA GLN A 416 -7.53 -1.14 -16.79
C GLN A 416 -6.37 -0.20 -17.18
N GLY A 417 -5.24 -0.70 -17.70
CA GLY A 417 -4.08 0.14 -18.08
C GLY A 417 -2.77 -0.16 -17.33
N THR A 418 -2.76 -1.11 -16.37
CA THR A 418 -1.54 -1.46 -15.64
C THR A 418 -0.56 -2.15 -16.60
N VAL A 419 0.70 -1.69 -16.63
CA VAL A 419 1.69 -2.20 -17.59
C VAL A 419 2.11 -3.64 -17.28
N GLN A 420 2.26 -4.44 -18.32
CA GLN A 420 2.81 -5.80 -18.24
C GLN A 420 3.52 -6.16 -19.55
N THR A 421 4.77 -5.74 -19.66
CA THR A 421 5.61 -5.97 -20.84
C THR A 421 7.07 -6.19 -20.47
N LEU A 422 7.82 -6.85 -21.35
CA LEU A 422 9.29 -6.94 -21.25
C LEU A 422 10.00 -5.91 -22.13
N ALA A 423 9.24 -5.04 -22.81
CA ALA A 423 9.79 -3.92 -23.55
C ALA A 423 10.47 -2.93 -22.61
N GLY A 424 11.56 -2.32 -23.08
CA GLY A 424 12.27 -1.27 -22.35
C GLY A 424 11.54 0.06 -22.34
N PRO A 425 12.10 1.08 -21.66
CA PRO A 425 11.55 2.43 -21.66
C PRO A 425 11.40 3.01 -23.08
N VAL A 426 10.34 3.78 -23.30
CA VAL A 426 10.04 4.43 -24.58
C VAL A 426 10.26 5.93 -24.45
N THR A 427 11.02 6.52 -25.38
CA THR A 427 11.20 7.98 -25.44
C THR A 427 10.23 8.59 -26.45
N VAL A 428 9.47 9.58 -26.00
CA VAL A 428 8.43 10.29 -26.79
C VAL A 428 8.75 11.78 -26.86
N PRO A 429 8.39 12.48 -27.96
CA PRO A 429 8.50 13.93 -28.02
C PRO A 429 7.49 14.60 -27.09
N LEU A 430 7.86 15.75 -26.54
CA LEU A 430 6.93 16.63 -25.83
C LEU A 430 6.11 17.43 -26.81
N LEU A 431 4.79 17.54 -26.56
CA LEU A 431 3.92 18.42 -27.35
C LEU A 431 4.26 19.90 -27.11
N ASP A 432 4.66 20.26 -25.89
CA ASP A 432 5.10 21.61 -25.52
C ASP A 432 6.52 21.58 -24.91
N PRO A 433 7.58 21.64 -25.75
CA PRO A 433 8.96 21.68 -25.27
C PRO A 433 9.22 22.89 -24.37
N TYR A 434 9.95 22.67 -23.28
CA TYR A 434 10.26 23.71 -22.30
C TYR A 434 11.78 23.80 -22.05
N ARG A 435 12.21 24.80 -21.29
CA ARG A 435 13.60 24.90 -20.80
C ARG A 435 13.68 24.50 -19.34
N ALA A 436 14.59 23.59 -19.02
CA ALA A 436 14.93 23.26 -17.65
C ALA A 436 15.53 24.48 -16.92
N THR A 437 15.65 24.40 -15.60
CA THR A 437 16.14 25.49 -14.75
C THR A 437 17.55 25.96 -15.11
N ASP A 438 18.37 25.06 -15.67
CA ASP A 438 19.73 25.35 -16.17
C ASP A 438 19.75 25.93 -17.60
N GLY A 439 18.57 26.13 -18.21
CA GLY A 439 18.40 26.63 -19.56
C GLY A 439 18.42 25.55 -20.65
N THR A 440 18.66 24.28 -20.31
CA THR A 440 18.71 23.18 -21.27
C THR A 440 17.33 22.95 -21.91
N PRO A 441 17.22 22.87 -23.25
CA PRO A 441 15.95 22.55 -23.90
C PRO A 441 15.56 21.10 -23.65
N VAL A 442 14.37 20.88 -23.10
CA VAL A 442 13.77 19.56 -22.91
C VAL A 442 12.71 19.37 -23.98
N THR A 443 12.91 18.39 -24.85
CA THR A 443 12.06 18.13 -26.03
C THR A 443 11.44 16.74 -26.01
N THR A 444 11.82 15.89 -25.05
CA THR A 444 11.38 14.50 -24.97
C THR A 444 11.13 14.09 -23.52
N GLN A 445 10.23 13.13 -23.35
CA GLN A 445 9.95 12.44 -22.09
C GLN A 445 10.27 10.94 -22.25
N THR A 446 10.84 10.31 -21.22
CA THR A 446 11.05 8.86 -21.19
C THR A 446 9.98 8.22 -20.32
N ILE A 447 9.26 7.26 -20.87
CA ILE A 447 8.17 6.51 -20.23
C ILE A 447 8.71 5.15 -19.81
N PRO A 448 8.82 4.83 -18.50
CA PRO A 448 9.26 3.52 -18.07
C PRO A 448 8.15 2.48 -18.30
N LEU A 449 8.55 1.31 -18.77
CA LEU A 449 7.67 0.14 -18.89
C LEU A 449 8.17 -0.98 -17.98
N GLY A 450 7.46 -2.11 -17.96
CA GLY A 450 7.92 -3.31 -17.26
C GLY A 450 6.80 -4.30 -16.96
N PRO A 451 7.15 -5.48 -16.40
CA PRO A 451 6.20 -6.52 -16.01
C PRO A 451 5.55 -6.22 -14.65
N ALA A 452 4.90 -5.05 -14.53
CA ALA A 452 4.45 -4.51 -13.25
C ALA A 452 3.19 -5.20 -12.70
N ALA A 453 2.17 -5.45 -13.54
CA ALA A 453 0.88 -5.98 -13.08
C ALA A 453 0.98 -7.30 -12.30
N SER A 454 1.93 -8.17 -12.67
CA SER A 454 2.20 -9.41 -11.93
C SER A 454 2.67 -9.15 -10.50
N GLN A 455 3.54 -8.17 -10.30
CA GLN A 455 4.06 -7.79 -9.00
C GLN A 455 3.03 -7.00 -8.18
N ILE A 456 2.29 -6.10 -8.82
CA ILE A 456 1.25 -5.29 -8.17
C ILE A 456 0.14 -6.17 -7.60
N ALA A 457 -0.29 -7.21 -8.31
CA ALA A 457 -1.32 -8.09 -7.79
C ALA A 457 -0.90 -8.78 -6.48
N ILE A 458 0.32 -9.35 -6.43
CA ILE A 458 0.81 -9.99 -5.20
C ILE A 458 1.16 -8.96 -4.13
N LYS A 459 1.61 -7.75 -4.48
CA LYS A 459 1.92 -6.74 -3.47
C LYS A 459 0.66 -6.35 -2.69
N GLN A 460 -0.52 -6.32 -3.33
CA GLN A 460 -1.79 -6.04 -2.66
C GLN A 460 -2.34 -7.29 -1.94
N LEU A 461 -2.49 -8.42 -2.63
CA LEU A 461 -3.08 -9.64 -2.05
C LEU A 461 -2.24 -10.25 -0.92
N GLY A 462 -0.92 -10.21 -1.07
CA GLY A 462 0.04 -10.64 -0.04
C GLY A 462 0.30 -9.56 1.00
N VAL A 463 -0.34 -8.39 0.89
CA VAL A 463 -0.25 -7.31 1.88
C VAL A 463 1.22 -6.93 2.10
N ASN A 464 1.93 -6.71 1.00
CA ASN A 464 3.37 -6.42 0.97
C ASN A 464 3.65 -4.94 0.67
N GLY A 465 2.90 -4.34 -0.27
CA GLY A 465 2.96 -2.90 -0.57
C GLY A 465 4.09 -2.35 -1.43
N GLY A 466 5.16 -3.11 -1.70
CA GLY A 466 6.30 -2.60 -2.49
C GLY A 466 5.94 -2.30 -3.95
N GLY A 467 6.03 -1.03 -4.35
CA GLY A 467 5.74 -0.56 -5.70
C GLY A 467 6.76 -1.03 -6.72
N PHE A 468 6.33 -1.18 -7.97
CA PHE A 468 7.25 -1.38 -9.10
C PHE A 468 7.96 -0.07 -9.44
N PHE A 469 7.26 1.05 -9.29
CA PHE A 469 7.70 2.42 -9.48
C PHE A 469 7.75 3.16 -8.12
N ASN A 470 8.52 4.26 -8.06
CA ASN A 470 8.74 5.02 -6.83
C ASN A 470 7.44 5.58 -6.21
N ALA A 471 6.58 6.18 -7.04
CA ALA A 471 5.27 6.67 -6.60
C ALA A 471 4.26 5.56 -6.26
N ASN A 472 4.65 4.30 -6.36
CA ASN A 472 3.87 3.14 -5.92
C ASN A 472 2.46 3.15 -6.53
N SER A 473 1.41 3.04 -5.72
CA SER A 473 0.01 2.95 -6.19
C SER A 473 -0.56 4.31 -6.59
N ALA A 474 0.19 5.40 -6.42
CA ALA A 474 -0.13 6.69 -7.01
C ALA A 474 0.31 6.74 -8.48
N HIS A 475 1.31 5.94 -8.87
CA HIS A 475 1.79 5.88 -10.25
C HIS A 475 0.67 5.41 -11.21
N PRO A 476 0.40 6.12 -12.32
CA PRO A 476 -0.67 5.75 -13.24
C PRO A 476 -0.54 4.34 -13.83
N PHE A 477 0.69 3.89 -14.11
CA PHE A 477 0.91 2.50 -14.56
C PHE A 477 0.77 1.41 -13.51
N GLU A 478 0.67 1.74 -12.21
CA GLU A 478 0.31 0.73 -11.22
C GLU A 478 -1.20 0.65 -11.04
N ASN A 479 -1.84 1.81 -10.93
CA ASN A 479 -3.23 1.95 -10.54
C ASN A 479 -3.97 2.94 -11.46
N PRO A 480 -4.23 2.62 -12.73
CA PRO A 480 -4.61 3.58 -13.78
C PRO A 480 -6.00 4.23 -13.62
N THR A 481 -6.94 3.56 -12.97
CA THR A 481 -8.36 3.93 -12.98
C THR A 481 -9.00 3.93 -11.58
N PRO A 482 -10.15 4.59 -11.39
CA PRO A 482 -10.92 4.44 -10.16
C PRO A 482 -11.27 2.99 -9.83
N PHE A 483 -11.54 2.16 -10.84
CA PHE A 483 -11.85 0.74 -10.64
C PHE A 483 -10.62 -0.09 -10.26
N SER A 484 -9.45 0.14 -10.87
CA SER A 484 -8.21 -0.51 -10.39
C SER A 484 -7.94 -0.15 -8.93
N ASN A 485 -8.20 1.09 -8.53
CA ASN A 485 -8.03 1.52 -7.15
C ASN A 485 -8.96 0.78 -6.19
N TYR A 486 -10.23 0.61 -6.59
CA TYR A 486 -11.18 -0.22 -5.84
C TYR A 486 -10.70 -1.68 -5.73
N LEU A 487 -10.21 -2.27 -6.82
CA LEU A 487 -9.67 -3.63 -6.83
C LEU A 487 -8.46 -3.78 -5.90
N GLU A 488 -7.54 -2.82 -5.91
CA GLU A 488 -6.37 -2.81 -5.03
C GLU A 488 -6.77 -2.69 -3.55
N MET A 489 -7.65 -1.74 -3.19
CA MET A 489 -8.16 -1.62 -1.82
C MET A 489 -8.83 -2.90 -1.33
N VAL A 490 -9.64 -3.52 -2.19
CA VAL A 490 -10.30 -4.78 -1.88
C VAL A 490 -9.29 -5.91 -1.70
N ALA A 491 -8.28 -5.99 -2.57
CA ALA A 491 -7.23 -7.01 -2.53
C ALA A 491 -6.43 -6.97 -1.21
N ILE A 492 -6.14 -5.78 -0.68
CA ILE A 492 -5.41 -5.60 0.58
C ILE A 492 -6.11 -6.32 1.75
N LEU A 493 -7.42 -6.15 1.90
CA LEU A 493 -8.16 -6.77 3.02
C LEU A 493 -8.77 -8.13 2.70
N PHE A 494 -8.70 -8.58 1.44
CA PHE A 494 -9.38 -9.79 0.97
C PHE A 494 -9.04 -11.02 1.80
N ILE A 495 -7.74 -11.27 1.99
CA ILE A 495 -7.25 -12.41 2.77
C ILE A 495 -7.29 -12.11 4.28
N PRO A 496 -6.78 -10.96 4.79
CA PRO A 496 -6.86 -10.64 6.22
C PRO A 496 -8.26 -10.76 6.83
N ALA A 497 -9.29 -10.23 6.17
CA ALA A 497 -10.67 -10.32 6.66
C ALA A 497 -11.18 -11.77 6.69
N ALA A 498 -10.86 -12.57 5.66
CA ALA A 498 -11.26 -13.97 5.58
C ALA A 498 -10.48 -14.88 6.54
N LEU A 499 -9.27 -14.49 6.97
CA LEU A 499 -8.49 -15.23 7.97
C LEU A 499 -9.20 -15.30 9.30
N CYS A 500 -9.93 -14.26 9.71
CA CYS A 500 -10.73 -14.28 10.94
C CYS A 500 -11.74 -15.44 10.94
N TYR A 501 -12.47 -15.60 9.83
CA TYR A 501 -13.41 -16.73 9.66
C TYR A 501 -12.67 -18.07 9.55
N SER A 502 -11.57 -18.12 8.78
CA SER A 502 -10.75 -19.32 8.59
C SER A 502 -10.22 -19.85 9.92
N PHE A 503 -9.63 -18.98 10.74
CA PHE A 503 -9.15 -19.29 12.08
C PHE A 503 -10.28 -19.86 12.95
N GLY A 504 -11.43 -19.18 13.00
CA GLY A 504 -12.60 -19.64 13.73
C GLY A 504 -13.04 -21.05 13.29
N ARG A 505 -12.92 -21.39 12.00
CA ARG A 505 -13.22 -22.73 11.49
C ARG A 505 -12.14 -23.75 11.85
N MET A 506 -10.86 -23.41 11.75
CA MET A 506 -9.74 -24.30 12.12
C MET A 506 -9.79 -24.73 13.59
N ILE A 507 -10.23 -23.84 14.49
CA ILE A 507 -10.39 -24.15 15.92
C ILE A 507 -11.77 -24.75 16.27
N GLY A 508 -12.65 -24.98 15.29
CA GLY A 508 -14.00 -25.51 15.52
C GLY A 508 -14.99 -24.52 16.17
N ALA A 509 -14.70 -23.22 16.16
CA ALA A 509 -15.48 -22.18 16.83
C ALA A 509 -15.71 -20.94 15.94
N GLY A 510 -16.46 -21.08 14.84
CA GLY A 510 -16.62 -20.05 13.81
C GLY A 510 -17.12 -18.69 14.31
N ARG A 511 -17.99 -18.65 15.34
CA ARG A 511 -18.48 -17.40 15.94
C ARG A 511 -17.37 -16.55 16.57
N LYS A 512 -16.33 -17.21 17.10
CA LYS A 512 -15.19 -16.55 17.77
C LYS A 512 -14.24 -15.89 16.77
N GLY A 513 -14.11 -16.46 15.57
CA GLY A 513 -13.42 -15.80 14.46
C GLY A 513 -14.14 -14.53 14.00
N VAL A 514 -15.46 -14.59 13.88
CA VAL A 514 -16.28 -13.43 13.48
C VAL A 514 -16.23 -12.31 14.53
N SER A 515 -16.17 -12.62 15.83
CA SER A 515 -16.04 -11.58 16.86
C SER A 515 -14.74 -10.78 16.75
N LEU A 516 -13.63 -11.39 16.32
CA LEU A 516 -12.38 -10.67 16.05
C LEU A 516 -12.54 -9.71 14.87
N LEU A 517 -13.17 -10.16 13.79
CA LEU A 517 -13.47 -9.32 12.61
C LEU A 517 -14.35 -8.11 12.98
N ILE A 518 -15.39 -8.32 13.80
CA ILE A 518 -16.26 -7.23 14.27
C ILE A 518 -15.45 -6.24 15.13
N ALA A 519 -14.59 -6.72 16.04
CA ALA A 519 -13.74 -5.84 16.85
C ALA A 519 -12.83 -4.96 15.98
N MET A 520 -12.17 -5.55 14.98
CA MET A 520 -11.34 -4.80 14.02
C MET A 520 -12.18 -3.74 13.28
N THR A 521 -13.37 -4.11 12.82
CA THR A 521 -14.25 -3.20 12.07
C THR A 521 -14.74 -2.01 12.91
N ILE A 522 -15.00 -2.23 14.21
CA ILE A 522 -15.39 -1.17 15.15
C ILE A 522 -14.27 -0.13 15.35
N ILE A 523 -13.01 -0.54 15.27
CA ILE A 523 -11.85 0.37 15.32
C ILE A 523 -11.66 1.08 13.98
N PHE A 524 -11.78 0.34 12.87
CA PHE A 524 -11.56 0.84 11.52
C PHE A 524 -12.49 1.99 11.13
N LEU A 525 -13.81 1.82 11.31
CA LEU A 525 -14.80 2.76 10.76
C LEU A 525 -14.72 4.18 11.37
N PRO A 526 -14.60 4.39 12.70
CA PRO A 526 -14.49 5.73 13.26
C PRO A 526 -13.21 6.45 12.85
N LEU A 527 -12.08 5.73 12.79
CA LEU A 527 -10.80 6.30 12.38
C LEU A 527 -10.78 6.63 10.89
N LEU A 528 -11.42 5.81 10.04
CA LEU A 528 -11.67 6.15 8.64
C LEU A 528 -12.51 7.43 8.51
N GLY A 529 -13.61 7.53 9.27
CA GLY A 529 -14.45 8.73 9.27
C GLY A 529 -13.70 9.98 9.69
N LEU A 530 -12.82 9.88 10.70
CA LEU A 530 -11.96 10.98 11.15
C LEU A 530 -10.97 11.42 10.06
N ALA A 531 -10.32 10.47 9.38
CA ALA A 531 -9.39 10.78 8.30
C ALA A 531 -10.11 11.45 7.12
N ILE A 532 -11.29 10.94 6.72
CA ILE A 532 -12.09 11.52 5.63
C ILE A 532 -12.46 12.96 5.99
N ALA A 533 -13.00 13.19 7.19
CA ALA A 533 -13.38 14.53 7.63
C ALA A 533 -12.21 15.51 7.59
N ALA A 534 -11.01 15.08 8.01
CA ALA A 534 -9.81 15.89 7.98
C ALA A 534 -9.39 16.27 6.54
N GLU A 535 -9.33 15.30 5.62
CA GLU A 535 -8.87 15.57 4.25
C GLU A 535 -9.90 16.36 3.43
N THR A 536 -11.21 16.13 3.65
CA THR A 536 -12.27 16.90 2.99
C THR A 536 -12.32 18.36 3.45
N GLY A 537 -11.80 18.66 4.65
CA GLY A 537 -11.74 20.02 5.19
C GLY A 537 -10.76 20.94 4.46
N GLY A 538 -9.85 20.40 3.64
CA GLY A 538 -8.83 21.17 2.94
C GLY A 538 -7.77 21.76 3.86
N ASN A 539 -6.85 22.54 3.29
CA ASN A 539 -5.81 23.24 4.04
C ASN A 539 -6.29 24.68 4.39
N PRO A 540 -6.47 25.01 5.68
CA PRO A 540 -6.86 26.36 6.10
C PRO A 540 -5.88 27.45 5.66
N ALA A 541 -4.59 27.11 5.47
CA ALA A 541 -3.56 28.06 5.02
C ALA A 541 -3.82 28.59 3.59
N PHE A 542 -4.64 27.91 2.80
CA PHE A 542 -5.00 28.32 1.44
C PHE A 542 -6.19 29.29 1.38
N ALA A 543 -6.98 29.42 2.46
CA ALA A 543 -8.17 30.27 2.50
C ALA A 543 -7.89 31.74 2.09
N PRO A 544 -6.76 32.38 2.47
CA PRO A 544 -6.46 33.76 2.06
C PRO A 544 -6.12 33.92 0.56
N SER A 545 -5.90 32.82 -0.17
CA SER A 545 -5.37 32.86 -1.56
C SER A 545 -6.46 32.74 -2.64
N GLY A 546 -7.74 32.75 -2.27
CA GLY A 546 -8.86 32.69 -3.23
C GLY A 546 -9.00 31.34 -3.94
N ILE A 547 -8.49 30.27 -3.34
CA ILE A 547 -8.50 28.91 -3.88
C ILE A 547 -9.81 28.23 -3.49
N ASP A 548 -10.46 27.62 -4.47
CA ASP A 548 -11.66 26.82 -4.27
C ASP A 548 -11.28 25.41 -3.80
N GLN A 549 -11.54 25.14 -2.53
CA GLN A 549 -11.38 23.81 -1.91
C GLN A 549 -12.73 23.14 -1.69
N THR A 550 -13.83 23.71 -2.19
CA THR A 550 -15.16 23.18 -1.97
C THR A 550 -15.43 22.01 -2.93
N PRO A 551 -15.80 20.82 -2.41
CA PRO A 551 -16.17 19.70 -3.26
C PRO A 551 -17.39 20.06 -4.12
N SER A 552 -17.40 19.60 -5.37
CA SER A 552 -18.55 19.74 -6.27
C SER A 552 -18.62 18.56 -7.25
N GLU A 553 -19.56 18.59 -8.19
CA GLU A 553 -19.57 17.62 -9.30
C GLU A 553 -18.45 17.88 -10.32
N LEU A 554 -17.86 19.08 -10.32
CA LEU A 554 -16.80 19.47 -11.26
C LEU A 554 -15.40 19.35 -10.68
N GLN A 555 -15.25 19.16 -9.35
CA GLN A 555 -13.96 18.97 -8.71
C GLN A 555 -14.07 18.20 -7.38
N PRO A 556 -13.00 17.48 -6.97
CA PRO A 556 -12.97 16.78 -5.69
C PRO A 556 -12.97 17.73 -4.46
N GLY A 557 -12.39 18.92 -4.57
CA GLY A 557 -12.16 19.83 -3.44
C GLY A 557 -11.16 19.27 -2.41
N GLY A 558 -11.19 19.78 -1.18
CA GLY A 558 -10.37 19.31 -0.06
C GLY A 558 -8.86 19.44 -0.27
N ASN A 559 -8.09 18.63 0.45
CA ASN A 559 -6.63 18.63 0.40
C ASN A 559 -6.09 17.79 -0.77
N MET A 560 -5.97 18.42 -1.95
CA MET A 560 -5.48 17.78 -3.19
C MET A 560 -3.95 17.69 -3.31
N GLU A 561 -3.19 18.24 -2.36
CA GLU A 561 -1.74 18.08 -2.34
C GLU A 561 -1.37 16.60 -2.09
N GLY A 562 -0.52 16.07 -2.95
CA GLY A 562 -0.10 14.67 -2.90
C GLY A 562 -1.21 13.67 -3.27
N LYS A 563 -2.37 14.11 -3.78
CA LYS A 563 -3.45 13.24 -4.25
C LYS A 563 -3.49 13.14 -5.77
N GLU A 564 -4.28 12.21 -6.30
CA GLU A 564 -4.50 12.03 -7.74
C GLU A 564 -5.95 12.36 -8.07
N VAL A 565 -6.20 13.08 -9.17
CA VAL A 565 -7.57 13.46 -9.61
C VAL A 565 -8.42 12.22 -9.85
N ARG A 566 -7.83 11.18 -10.44
CA ARG A 566 -8.51 9.90 -10.72
C ARG A 566 -9.14 9.24 -9.48
N PHE A 567 -8.62 9.49 -8.27
CA PHE A 567 -9.16 8.89 -7.04
C PHE A 567 -10.00 9.86 -6.22
N GLY A 568 -9.69 11.15 -6.30
CA GLY A 568 -10.28 12.17 -5.44
C GLY A 568 -9.88 12.00 -3.97
N ILE A 569 -10.46 12.82 -3.10
CA ILE A 569 -10.12 12.84 -1.67
C ILE A 569 -10.51 11.54 -0.99
N VAL A 570 -11.79 11.13 -1.09
CA VAL A 570 -12.30 9.96 -0.36
C VAL A 570 -11.62 8.67 -0.82
N GLY A 571 -11.37 8.52 -2.13
CA GLY A 571 -10.68 7.35 -2.67
C GLY A 571 -9.23 7.24 -2.19
N SER A 572 -8.50 8.36 -2.11
CA SER A 572 -7.15 8.38 -1.53
C SER A 572 -7.16 8.17 -0.01
N THR A 573 -8.08 8.78 0.71
CA THR A 573 -8.16 8.63 2.17
C THR A 573 -8.54 7.21 2.58
N LEU A 574 -9.53 6.59 1.92
CA LEU A 574 -9.91 5.21 2.16
C LEU A 574 -8.71 4.28 1.94
N PHE A 575 -8.00 4.45 0.82
CA PHE A 575 -6.80 3.66 0.53
C PHE A 575 -5.74 3.84 1.63
N SER A 576 -5.48 5.08 2.07
CA SER A 576 -4.48 5.35 3.11
C SER A 576 -4.81 4.66 4.44
N VAL A 577 -6.07 4.62 4.84
CA VAL A 577 -6.47 3.95 6.09
C VAL A 577 -6.43 2.43 5.91
N VAL A 578 -6.85 1.92 4.75
CA VAL A 578 -6.78 0.49 4.42
C VAL A 578 -5.34 -0.01 4.45
N THR A 579 -4.42 0.67 3.77
CA THR A 579 -3.02 0.26 3.67
C THR A 579 -2.26 0.36 5.00
N THR A 580 -2.60 1.35 5.85
CA THR A 580 -1.98 1.50 7.18
C THR A 580 -2.60 0.64 8.27
N ALA A 581 -3.85 0.19 8.11
CA ALA A 581 -4.47 -0.75 9.04
C ALA A 581 -4.08 -2.20 8.75
N ALA A 582 -3.86 -2.50 7.47
CA ALA A 582 -3.56 -3.85 7.01
C ALA A 582 -2.07 -4.19 7.02
N SER A 583 -1.16 -3.30 7.45
CA SER A 583 0.28 -3.53 7.28
C SER A 583 0.66 -3.76 5.81
N CYS A 584 -0.01 -3.08 4.87
CA CYS A 584 0.27 -3.27 3.45
C CYS A 584 1.40 -2.38 2.98
N GLY A 585 1.32 -1.07 3.20
CA GLY A 585 2.37 -0.13 2.80
C GLY A 585 2.30 0.40 1.37
N ALA A 586 1.36 -0.07 0.55
CA ALA A 586 1.06 0.55 -0.73
C ALA A 586 0.55 1.99 -0.52
N VAL A 587 0.98 2.95 -1.32
CA VAL A 587 0.59 4.38 -1.17
C VAL A 587 0.02 4.89 -2.49
N ASN A 588 -1.23 5.38 -2.49
CA ASN A 588 -1.90 5.96 -3.67
C ASN A 588 -2.04 7.50 -3.64
N GLY A 589 -1.64 8.10 -2.53
CA GLY A 589 -1.48 9.54 -2.35
C GLY A 589 -0.46 9.77 -1.24
N MET A 590 0.46 10.72 -1.44
CA MET A 590 1.64 10.88 -0.59
C MET A 590 1.24 11.24 0.85
N HIS A 591 1.61 10.36 1.79
CA HIS A 591 1.19 10.48 3.18
C HIS A 591 1.78 11.69 3.91
N ASP A 592 2.97 12.19 3.54
CA ASP A 592 3.50 13.48 4.06
C ASP A 592 2.54 14.64 3.80
N SER A 593 1.85 14.62 2.66
CA SER A 593 0.97 15.72 2.25
C SER A 593 -0.45 15.61 2.80
N PHE A 594 -0.73 14.65 3.69
CA PHE A 594 -2.02 14.56 4.38
C PHE A 594 -2.15 15.64 5.46
N MET A 595 -3.38 16.06 5.75
CA MET A 595 -3.69 16.89 6.90
C MET A 595 -3.20 16.20 8.18
N PRO A 596 -2.81 16.94 9.23
CA PRO A 596 -2.13 16.31 10.36
C PRO A 596 -2.98 15.25 11.07
N ILE A 597 -4.31 15.42 11.09
CA ILE A 597 -5.25 14.42 11.61
C ILE A 597 -5.34 13.18 10.69
N GLY A 598 -5.24 13.35 9.37
CA GLY A 598 -5.10 12.24 8.43
C GLY A 598 -3.83 11.44 8.70
N GLY A 599 -2.69 12.12 8.84
CA GLY A 599 -1.40 11.52 9.23
C GLY A 599 -1.43 10.88 10.63
N PHE A 600 -2.15 11.47 11.59
CA PHE A 600 -2.39 10.87 12.91
C PHE A 600 -3.11 9.52 12.80
N VAL A 601 -4.17 9.43 11.99
CA VAL A 601 -4.92 8.17 11.82
C VAL A 601 -4.01 7.09 11.23
N GLN A 602 -3.20 7.43 10.24
CA GLN A 602 -2.23 6.52 9.63
C GLN A 602 -1.21 6.00 10.65
N LEU A 603 -0.57 6.91 11.40
CA LEU A 603 0.36 6.57 12.48
C LEU A 603 -0.31 5.69 13.54
N PHE A 604 -1.49 6.10 14.00
CA PHE A 604 -2.19 5.42 15.07
C PHE A 604 -2.60 4.02 14.66
N MET A 605 -3.11 3.81 13.43
CA MET A 605 -3.43 2.47 12.92
C MET A 605 -2.24 1.52 12.96
N MET A 606 -1.07 1.96 12.50
CA MET A 606 0.16 1.15 12.58
C MET A 606 0.57 0.91 14.04
N GLN A 607 0.51 1.96 14.88
CA GLN A 607 0.90 1.94 16.30
C GLN A 607 -0.02 1.08 17.19
N LEU A 608 -1.23 0.77 16.76
CA LEU A 608 -2.07 -0.25 17.40
C LEU A 608 -1.49 -1.67 17.28
N GLY A 609 -0.37 -1.86 16.58
CA GLY A 609 0.30 -3.14 16.41
C GLY A 609 -0.11 -3.88 15.14
N GLU A 610 -0.66 -3.16 14.15
CA GLU A 610 -1.14 -3.74 12.89
C GLU A 610 -2.15 -4.87 13.12
N VAL A 611 -3.07 -4.68 14.06
CA VAL A 611 -4.06 -5.70 14.47
C VAL A 611 -5.45 -5.48 13.88
N VAL A 612 -5.69 -4.36 13.20
CA VAL A 612 -6.99 -4.02 12.60
C VAL A 612 -7.03 -4.56 11.17
N TYR A 613 -7.55 -5.79 11.01
CA TYR A 613 -7.29 -6.67 9.86
C TYR A 613 -5.82 -7.09 9.79
N GLY A 614 -4.92 -6.11 9.68
CA GLY A 614 -3.48 -6.26 9.75
C GLY A 614 -2.88 -7.10 8.64
N GLY A 615 -1.57 -7.34 8.76
CA GLY A 615 -0.79 -8.05 7.75
C GLY A 615 -1.26 -9.49 7.55
N ILE A 616 -0.97 -10.07 6.38
CA ILE A 616 -1.39 -11.43 6.05
C ILE A 616 -0.81 -12.45 7.04
N GLY A 617 -1.70 -13.01 7.87
CA GLY A 617 -1.33 -13.85 9.02
C GLY A 617 -0.93 -13.04 10.26
N SER A 618 -0.06 -12.04 10.11
CA SER A 618 0.49 -11.27 11.23
C SER A 618 -0.50 -10.42 11.99
N GLY A 619 -1.44 -9.79 11.30
CA GLY A 619 -2.50 -9.03 11.93
C GLY A 619 -3.36 -9.89 12.84
N LEU A 620 -3.73 -11.08 12.36
CA LEU A 620 -4.60 -11.97 13.12
C LEU A 620 -3.87 -12.61 14.31
N TYR A 621 -2.62 -13.06 14.17
CA TYR A 621 -1.90 -13.56 15.35
C TYR A 621 -1.66 -12.45 16.37
N GLY A 622 -1.44 -11.20 15.93
CA GLY A 622 -1.31 -10.03 16.81
C GLY A 622 -2.60 -9.77 17.56
N MET A 623 -3.74 -9.77 16.85
CA MET A 623 -5.06 -9.62 17.45
C MET A 623 -5.39 -10.75 18.43
N ILE A 624 -4.97 -11.99 18.14
CA ILE A 624 -5.13 -13.11 19.07
C ILE A 624 -4.30 -12.89 20.35
N VAL A 625 -3.08 -12.35 20.23
CA VAL A 625 -2.26 -11.98 21.39
C VAL A 625 -2.98 -10.90 22.23
N PHE A 626 -3.54 -9.86 21.61
CA PHE A 626 -4.38 -8.90 22.33
C PHE A 626 -5.63 -9.53 22.97
N ALA A 627 -6.27 -10.50 22.30
CA ALA A 627 -7.40 -11.24 22.87
C ALA A 627 -7.00 -12.05 24.12
N ILE A 628 -5.81 -12.67 24.11
CA ILE A 628 -5.26 -13.35 25.30
C ILE A 628 -5.08 -12.36 26.45
N ILE A 629 -4.50 -11.20 26.19
CA ILE A 629 -4.31 -10.15 27.21
C ILE A 629 -5.65 -9.61 27.73
N ALA A 630 -6.60 -9.35 26.83
CA ALA A 630 -7.93 -8.87 27.19
C ALA A 630 -8.64 -9.88 28.10
N MET A 631 -8.58 -11.18 27.78
CA MET A 631 -9.13 -12.24 28.63
C MET A 631 -8.38 -12.40 29.95
N PHE A 632 -7.07 -12.17 29.95
CA PHE A 632 -6.26 -12.17 31.16
C PHE A 632 -6.69 -11.07 32.13
N ILE A 633 -6.78 -9.82 31.65
CA ILE A 633 -7.22 -8.69 32.47
C ILE A 633 -8.67 -8.91 32.95
N ALA A 634 -9.57 -9.36 32.07
CA ALA A 634 -10.96 -9.63 32.45
C ALA A 634 -11.09 -10.75 33.49
N GLY A 635 -10.32 -11.83 33.35
CA GLY A 635 -10.26 -12.91 34.34
C GLY A 635 -9.81 -12.41 35.70
N LEU A 636 -8.75 -11.60 35.76
CA LEU A 636 -8.27 -10.99 37.00
C LEU A 636 -9.31 -10.07 37.65
N MET A 637 -9.99 -9.22 36.87
CA MET A 637 -11.03 -8.32 37.36
C MET A 637 -12.22 -9.05 38.00
N VAL A 638 -12.55 -10.24 37.50
CA VAL A 638 -13.66 -11.07 38.00
C VAL A 638 -13.18 -12.09 39.05
N GLY A 639 -11.87 -12.15 39.34
CA GLY A 639 -11.28 -13.08 40.30
C GLY A 639 -11.30 -14.54 39.83
N ARG A 640 -11.22 -14.77 38.51
CA ARG A 640 -11.22 -16.10 37.88
C ARG A 640 -9.91 -16.34 37.13
N THR A 641 -9.53 -17.61 37.00
CA THR A 641 -8.37 -17.97 36.17
C THR A 641 -8.63 -17.57 34.72
N PRO A 642 -7.74 -16.79 34.09
CA PRO A 642 -7.84 -16.45 32.68
C PRO A 642 -7.91 -17.67 31.76
N GLU A 643 -8.83 -17.61 30.81
CA GLU A 643 -9.04 -18.65 29.81
C GLU A 643 -9.37 -18.00 28.47
N TYR A 644 -8.80 -18.51 27.39
CA TYR A 644 -9.18 -18.13 26.03
C TYR A 644 -9.33 -19.39 25.18
N LEU A 645 -10.45 -19.50 24.46
CA LEU A 645 -10.76 -20.66 23.61
C LEU A 645 -10.73 -22.02 24.34
N GLY A 646 -11.07 -22.06 25.64
CA GLY A 646 -11.01 -23.31 26.42
C GLY A 646 -9.63 -23.62 27.01
N LYS A 647 -8.60 -22.83 26.69
CA LYS A 647 -7.22 -23.03 27.15
C LYS A 647 -6.92 -22.04 28.27
N LYS A 648 -6.40 -22.54 29.40
CA LYS A 648 -5.96 -21.69 30.52
C LYS A 648 -4.73 -20.89 30.13
N ILE A 649 -4.76 -19.60 30.42
CA ILE A 649 -3.64 -18.68 30.21
C ILE A 649 -2.92 -18.55 31.55
N GLU A 650 -1.68 -19.04 31.60
CA GLU A 650 -0.82 -19.05 32.78
C GLU A 650 0.26 -17.95 32.65
N PRO A 651 1.08 -17.71 33.70
CA PRO A 651 2.07 -16.63 33.68
C PRO A 651 3.04 -16.70 32.50
N ASP A 652 3.39 -17.89 32.03
CA ASP A 652 4.33 -18.08 30.92
C ASP A 652 3.73 -17.57 29.59
N GLU A 653 2.48 -17.93 29.27
CA GLU A 653 1.82 -17.40 28.06
C GLU A 653 1.60 -15.90 28.15
N MET A 654 1.23 -15.40 29.33
CA MET A 654 1.03 -13.97 29.54
C MET A 654 2.33 -13.18 29.37
N THR A 655 3.46 -13.73 29.84
CA THR A 655 4.79 -13.13 29.67
C THR A 655 5.15 -13.05 28.19
N ILE A 656 4.98 -14.15 27.44
CA ILE A 656 5.23 -14.18 26.00
C ILE A 656 4.33 -13.17 25.26
N ALA A 657 3.03 -13.16 25.56
CA ALA A 657 2.06 -12.25 24.96
C ALA A 657 2.43 -10.77 25.21
N THR A 658 2.87 -10.44 26.42
CA THR A 658 3.31 -9.09 26.78
C THR A 658 4.56 -8.68 26.00
N ILE A 659 5.55 -9.57 25.91
CA ILE A 659 6.79 -9.29 25.17
C ILE A 659 6.49 -9.05 23.69
N ILE A 660 5.60 -9.84 23.08
CA ILE A 660 5.20 -9.67 21.67
C ILE A 660 4.72 -8.24 21.39
N ILE A 661 3.88 -7.68 22.27
CA ILE A 661 3.35 -6.32 22.11
C ILE A 661 4.42 -5.26 22.39
N LEU A 662 5.30 -5.49 23.37
CA LEU A 662 6.31 -4.51 23.75
C LEU A 662 7.43 -4.35 22.72
N ILE A 663 7.76 -5.38 21.93
CA ILE A 663 8.84 -5.33 20.93
C ILE A 663 8.70 -4.14 19.98
N PRO A 664 7.60 -3.99 19.20
CA PRO A 664 7.48 -2.87 18.29
C PRO A 664 7.42 -1.53 19.02
N ILE A 665 6.77 -1.45 20.19
CA ILE A 665 6.71 -0.22 20.99
C ILE A 665 8.12 0.27 21.35
N ILE A 666 8.97 -0.62 21.85
CA ILE A 666 10.34 -0.30 22.23
C ILE A 666 11.15 0.10 21.00
N LEU A 667 11.05 -0.66 19.89
CA LEU A 667 11.75 -0.33 18.65
C LEU A 667 11.38 1.07 18.15
N ILE A 668 10.09 1.39 18.08
CA ILE A 668 9.61 2.69 17.58
C ILE A 668 10.15 3.83 18.44
N LEU A 669 9.96 3.77 19.76
CA LEU A 669 10.32 4.86 20.65
C LEU A 669 11.84 5.06 20.74
N VAL A 670 12.60 3.96 20.88
CA VAL A 670 14.06 4.02 21.01
C VAL A 670 14.71 4.48 19.70
N MET A 671 14.25 3.99 18.55
CA MET A 671 14.85 4.34 17.27
C MET A 671 14.46 5.75 16.82
N THR A 672 13.23 6.18 17.12
CA THR A 672 12.81 7.60 16.95
C THR A 672 13.69 8.51 17.80
N ALA A 673 13.88 8.19 19.09
CA ALA A 673 14.75 8.96 19.97
C ALA A 673 16.20 9.00 19.44
N LEU A 674 16.74 7.87 18.97
CA LEU A 674 18.08 7.79 18.41
C LEU A 674 18.24 8.67 17.16
N ALA A 675 17.28 8.67 16.25
CA ALA A 675 17.33 9.50 15.05
C ALA A 675 17.20 11.00 15.37
N VAL A 676 16.36 11.37 16.33
CA VAL A 676 16.23 12.77 16.78
C VAL A 676 17.51 13.26 17.49
N LEU A 677 18.22 12.38 18.19
CA LEU A 677 19.45 12.72 18.93
C LEU A 677 20.73 12.71 18.07
N THR A 678 20.66 12.23 16.82
CA THR A 678 21.82 12.12 15.94
C THR A 678 21.72 13.07 14.76
N ASP A 679 22.87 13.53 14.26
CA ASP A 679 22.91 14.38 13.05
C ASP A 679 22.51 13.59 11.82
N ALA A 680 22.95 12.33 11.71
CA ALA A 680 22.61 11.44 10.60
C ALA A 680 21.10 11.16 10.50
N GLY A 681 20.41 11.02 11.63
CA GLY A 681 18.95 10.87 11.66
C GLY A 681 18.24 12.14 11.22
N ARG A 682 18.58 13.30 11.81
CA ARG A 682 17.96 14.59 11.50
C ARG A 682 18.25 15.12 10.09
N ALA A 683 19.40 14.78 9.51
CA ALA A 683 19.79 15.27 8.18
C ALA A 683 18.89 14.77 7.04
N ALA A 684 18.08 13.73 7.26
CA ALA A 684 17.16 13.18 6.27
C ALA A 684 15.76 13.82 6.30
N VAL A 685 15.45 14.62 7.33
CA VAL A 685 14.13 15.26 7.53
C VAL A 685 13.91 16.31 6.44
N PHE A 686 12.73 16.30 5.83
CA PHE A 686 12.37 17.18 4.73
C PHE A 686 11.49 18.34 5.20
N ASN A 687 10.39 18.05 5.90
CA ASN A 687 9.51 19.07 6.44
C ASN A 687 10.02 19.64 7.77
N PRO A 688 9.90 20.96 8.01
CA PRO A 688 10.29 21.55 9.29
C PRO A 688 9.28 21.28 10.41
N GLY A 689 9.67 21.60 11.64
CA GLY A 689 8.77 21.63 12.79
C GLY A 689 8.22 20.25 13.21
N PRO A 690 7.01 20.19 13.79
CA PRO A 690 6.38 18.94 14.23
C PRO A 690 6.15 17.91 13.11
N HIS A 691 5.99 18.38 11.87
CA HIS A 691 5.83 17.50 10.72
C HIS A 691 7.11 16.70 10.46
N GLY A 692 8.29 17.34 10.55
CA GLY A 692 9.57 16.65 10.44
C GLY A 692 9.83 15.62 11.55
N PHE A 693 9.33 15.86 12.76
CA PHE A 693 9.32 14.82 13.80
C PHE A 693 8.40 13.65 13.42
N SER A 694 7.24 13.96 12.83
CA SER A 694 6.29 12.96 12.35
C SER A 694 6.89 12.11 11.23
N GLU A 695 7.69 12.66 10.31
CA GLU A 695 8.43 11.89 9.30
C GLU A 695 9.33 10.81 9.93
N ILE A 696 10.13 11.18 10.94
CA ILE A 696 10.99 10.23 11.68
C ILE A 696 10.14 9.17 12.38
N LEU A 697 9.12 9.61 13.12
CA LEU A 697 8.24 8.72 13.88
C LEU A 697 7.52 7.75 12.93
N TYR A 698 7.08 8.21 11.77
CA TYR A 698 6.40 7.41 10.75
C TYR A 698 7.32 6.35 10.18
N ALA A 699 8.55 6.72 9.80
CA ALA A 699 9.53 5.79 9.25
C ALA A 699 9.80 4.61 10.21
N PHE A 700 10.03 4.89 11.50
CA PHE A 700 10.27 3.81 12.48
C PHE A 700 9.00 3.08 12.90
N THR A 701 7.84 3.75 12.93
CA THR A 701 6.54 3.10 13.13
C THR A 701 6.30 2.06 12.04
N SER A 702 6.36 2.48 10.78
CA SER A 702 6.15 1.62 9.62
C SER A 702 7.17 0.48 9.56
N ALA A 703 8.46 0.77 9.72
CA ALA A 703 9.51 -0.25 9.69
C ALA A 703 9.37 -1.29 10.81
N SER A 704 9.08 -0.86 12.04
CA SER A 704 9.00 -1.77 13.20
C SER A 704 7.71 -2.60 13.24
N GLN A 705 6.65 -2.11 12.58
CA GLN A 705 5.37 -2.82 12.44
C GLN A 705 5.24 -3.58 11.12
N ASN A 706 6.30 -3.58 10.29
CA ASN A 706 6.31 -4.18 8.96
C ASN A 706 5.22 -3.65 8.02
N ASN A 707 4.83 -2.37 8.13
CA ASN A 707 3.82 -1.78 7.26
C ASN A 707 4.34 -1.53 5.84
N GLY A 708 5.42 -0.75 5.70
CA GLY A 708 6.01 -0.41 4.40
C GLY A 708 5.73 0.98 3.88
N SER A 709 4.61 1.59 4.29
CA SER A 709 4.29 2.95 3.91
C SER A 709 5.34 3.93 4.45
N ALA A 710 5.50 5.05 3.75
CA ALA A 710 6.37 6.13 4.16
C ALA A 710 5.68 7.46 3.88
N PHE A 711 6.05 8.47 4.67
CA PHE A 711 5.78 9.86 4.34
C PHE A 711 6.50 10.28 3.05
N ALA A 712 7.63 9.64 2.74
CA ALA A 712 8.40 9.76 1.50
C ALA A 712 9.15 11.08 1.29
N GLY A 713 8.91 12.13 2.08
CA GLY A 713 9.80 13.30 2.17
C GLY A 713 11.14 12.96 2.83
N LEU A 714 11.11 12.08 3.84
CA LEU A 714 12.32 11.63 4.54
C LEU A 714 13.28 10.89 3.59
N SER A 715 14.49 11.43 3.41
CA SER A 715 15.51 10.86 2.52
C SER A 715 16.23 9.67 3.16
N ALA A 716 15.62 8.48 3.07
CA ALA A 716 16.07 7.28 3.76
C ALA A 716 17.23 6.52 3.09
N ASN A 717 17.67 6.93 1.90
CA ASN A 717 18.79 6.30 1.18
C ASN A 717 20.15 6.78 1.72
N THR A 718 20.39 6.52 3.01
CA THR A 718 21.66 6.77 3.69
C THR A 718 22.00 5.59 4.59
N PRO A 719 23.29 5.30 4.86
CA PRO A 719 23.68 4.15 5.68
C PRO A 719 23.02 4.10 7.07
N PHE A 720 22.75 5.26 7.69
CA PHE A 720 22.04 5.30 8.97
C PHE A 720 20.61 4.76 8.80
N TRP A 721 19.85 5.32 7.86
CA TRP A 721 18.44 4.97 7.68
C TRP A 721 18.24 3.58 7.08
N THR A 722 19.05 3.18 6.11
CA THR A 722 18.98 1.84 5.49
C THR A 722 19.27 0.75 6.52
N LEU A 723 20.31 0.90 7.36
CA LEU A 723 20.62 -0.09 8.39
C LEU A 723 19.64 -0.05 9.58
N ALA A 724 19.23 1.14 10.03
CA ALA A 724 18.31 1.28 11.14
C ALA A 724 16.92 0.72 10.82
N THR A 725 16.37 1.05 9.65
CA THR A 725 15.06 0.51 9.23
C THR A 725 15.15 -0.99 8.94
N ALA A 726 16.26 -1.49 8.37
CA ALA A 726 16.48 -2.93 8.21
C ALA A 726 16.47 -3.67 9.54
N PHE A 727 17.13 -3.12 10.57
CA PHE A 727 17.09 -3.66 11.91
C PHE A 727 15.67 -3.69 12.50
N CYS A 728 14.93 -2.59 12.41
CA CYS A 728 13.54 -2.52 12.88
C CYS A 728 12.65 -3.56 12.19
N MET A 729 12.73 -3.67 10.87
CA MET A 729 11.93 -4.61 10.09
C MET A 729 12.25 -6.06 10.46
N PHE A 730 13.54 -6.40 10.57
CA PHE A 730 13.98 -7.74 10.90
C PHE A 730 13.52 -8.18 12.29
N VAL A 731 13.74 -7.33 13.30
CA VAL A 731 13.36 -7.63 14.68
C VAL A 731 11.85 -7.59 14.85
N GLY A 732 11.18 -6.59 14.29
CA GLY A 732 9.72 -6.42 14.31
C GLY A 732 8.97 -7.58 13.69
N ARG A 733 9.56 -8.27 12.69
CA ARG A 733 8.95 -9.44 12.07
C ARG A 733 9.26 -10.73 12.79
N PHE A 734 10.54 -11.08 12.89
CA PHE A 734 10.93 -12.44 13.23
C PHE A 734 10.86 -12.72 14.72
N LEU A 735 11.13 -11.74 15.58
CA LEU A 735 11.07 -11.97 17.02
C LEU A 735 9.63 -12.19 17.50
N PRO A 736 8.63 -11.36 17.14
CA PRO A 736 7.22 -11.66 17.40
C PRO A 736 6.76 -12.98 16.80
N ALA A 737 7.13 -13.29 15.54
CA ALA A 737 6.73 -14.55 14.92
C ALA A 737 7.26 -15.80 15.67
N VAL A 738 8.52 -15.78 16.10
CA VAL A 738 9.11 -16.87 16.91
C VAL A 738 8.40 -16.99 18.25
N LEU A 739 8.08 -15.87 18.91
CA LEU A 739 7.35 -15.87 20.19
C LEU A 739 5.91 -16.35 20.04
N VAL A 740 5.24 -16.04 18.92
CA VAL A 740 3.92 -16.59 18.58
C VAL A 740 3.98 -18.10 18.40
N LEU A 741 5.02 -18.62 17.76
CA LEU A 741 5.22 -20.07 17.65
C LEU A 741 5.52 -20.71 19.02
N ALA A 742 6.30 -20.05 19.88
CA ALA A 742 6.52 -20.50 21.25
C ALA A 742 5.22 -20.55 22.05
N LEU A 743 4.37 -19.53 21.91
CA LEU A 743 3.03 -19.49 22.49
C LEU A 743 2.16 -20.66 21.98
N ALA A 744 2.17 -20.93 20.67
CA ALA A 744 1.48 -22.08 20.08
C ALA A 744 2.00 -23.42 20.66
N GLY A 745 3.32 -23.53 20.84
CA GLY A 745 4.00 -24.67 21.45
C GLY A 745 3.66 -24.90 22.92
N SER A 746 3.30 -23.85 23.67
CA SER A 746 2.76 -24.00 25.02
C SER A 746 1.29 -24.42 25.00
N LEU A 747 0.47 -23.74 24.18
CA LEU A 747 -0.97 -23.96 24.09
C LEU A 747 -1.33 -25.37 23.61
N VAL A 748 -0.54 -25.97 22.71
CA VAL A 748 -0.79 -27.32 22.17
C VAL A 748 -0.75 -28.41 23.24
N GLN A 749 0.05 -28.20 24.29
CA GLN A 749 0.21 -29.15 25.40
C GLN A 749 -1.00 -29.11 26.36
N LYS A 750 -1.71 -27.99 26.41
CA LYS A 750 -2.81 -27.78 27.34
C LYS A 750 -4.08 -28.53 26.95
N LYS A 751 -4.86 -28.89 27.97
CA LYS A 751 -6.20 -29.47 27.81
C LYS A 751 -7.22 -28.36 27.55
N ILE A 752 -8.27 -28.69 26.81
CA ILE A 752 -9.45 -27.82 26.64
C ILE A 752 -10.39 -28.07 27.82
N VAL A 753 -10.70 -27.02 28.57
CA VAL A 753 -11.61 -27.05 29.73
C VAL A 753 -13.03 -26.73 29.24
N PRO A 754 -14.07 -27.52 29.62
CA PRO A 754 -15.45 -27.18 29.32
C PRO A 754 -15.86 -25.87 29.99
N GLY A 755 -16.70 -25.07 29.33
CA GLY A 755 -17.21 -23.84 29.91
C GLY A 755 -18.02 -24.10 31.18
N SER A 756 -17.84 -23.24 32.18
CA SER A 756 -18.59 -23.18 33.43
C SER A 756 -19.45 -21.90 33.48
N GLU A 757 -20.34 -21.76 34.47
CA GLU A 757 -21.07 -20.51 34.69
C GLU A 757 -20.15 -19.29 34.91
N GLY A 758 -18.92 -19.53 35.40
CA GLY A 758 -17.90 -18.50 35.60
C GLY A 758 -16.99 -18.24 34.40
N THR A 759 -17.18 -18.93 33.28
CA THR A 759 -16.34 -18.75 32.08
C THR A 759 -16.78 -17.51 31.31
N LEU A 760 -15.86 -16.57 31.13
CA LEU A 760 -16.11 -15.35 30.36
C LEU A 760 -16.33 -15.68 28.88
N SER A 761 -17.39 -15.11 28.30
CA SER A 761 -17.73 -15.37 26.90
C SER A 761 -16.82 -14.59 25.96
N ASP A 762 -16.14 -15.30 25.06
CA ASP A 762 -15.10 -14.81 24.13
C ASP A 762 -15.62 -14.42 22.73
N HIS A 763 -16.93 -14.18 22.59
CA HIS A 763 -17.57 -13.82 21.31
C HIS A 763 -18.81 -12.93 21.44
N ARG A 764 -19.22 -12.59 22.67
CA ARG A 764 -20.38 -11.72 22.92
C ARG A 764 -19.97 -10.24 22.81
N PRO A 765 -20.94 -9.32 22.63
CA PRO A 765 -20.67 -7.89 22.51
C PRO A 765 -19.78 -7.31 23.62
N LEU A 766 -19.94 -7.78 24.87
CA LEU A 766 -19.09 -7.36 25.98
C LEU A 766 -17.60 -7.64 25.74
N PHE A 767 -17.26 -8.84 25.27
CA PHE A 767 -15.87 -9.18 24.94
C PHE A 767 -15.36 -8.39 23.74
N ILE A 768 -16.20 -8.20 22.72
CA ILE A 768 -15.83 -7.43 21.54
C ILE A 768 -15.45 -5.99 21.93
N LEU A 769 -16.31 -5.32 22.69
CA LEU A 769 -16.05 -3.96 23.16
C LEU A 769 -14.87 -3.89 24.13
N TRP A 770 -14.69 -4.92 24.97
CA TRP A 770 -13.53 -5.01 25.86
C TRP A 770 -12.22 -5.17 25.09
N LEU A 771 -12.19 -6.03 24.06
CA LEU A 771 -11.02 -6.19 23.19
C LEU A 771 -10.69 -4.89 22.46
N VAL A 772 -11.70 -4.20 21.92
CA VAL A 772 -11.54 -2.88 21.30
C VAL A 772 -10.92 -1.89 22.29
N PHE A 773 -11.45 -1.84 23.51
CA PHE A 773 -10.93 -0.98 24.57
C PHE A 773 -9.47 -1.28 24.89
N VAL A 774 -9.10 -2.56 25.06
CA VAL A 774 -7.73 -2.99 25.39
C VAL A 774 -6.76 -2.64 24.26
N VAL A 775 -7.13 -2.85 22.99
CA VAL A 775 -6.28 -2.49 21.84
C VAL A 775 -6.04 -0.97 21.81
N VAL A 776 -7.11 -0.17 21.90
CA VAL A 776 -7.03 1.29 21.82
C VAL A 776 -6.26 1.87 23.00
N ILE A 777 -6.49 1.41 24.23
CA ILE A 777 -5.84 1.96 25.42
C ILE A 777 -4.34 1.65 25.45
N VAL A 778 -3.93 0.43 25.05
CA VAL A 778 -2.51 0.06 24.98
C VAL A 778 -1.80 0.92 23.94
N GLY A 779 -2.37 1.09 22.75
CA GLY A 779 -1.79 1.95 21.72
C GLY A 779 -1.74 3.42 22.16
N ALA A 780 -2.86 3.96 22.65
CA ALA A 780 -2.93 5.35 23.08
C ALA A 780 -1.93 5.67 24.20
N LEU A 781 -1.88 4.86 25.26
CA LEU A 781 -0.96 5.11 26.38
C LEU A 781 0.52 4.95 26.00
N SER A 782 0.83 4.14 24.98
CA SER A 782 2.20 3.92 24.53
C SER A 782 2.74 5.07 23.66
N PHE A 783 1.88 5.69 22.85
CA PHE A 783 2.32 6.64 21.81
C PHE A 783 1.77 8.05 21.93
N LEU A 784 0.80 8.32 22.82
CA LEU A 784 0.21 9.65 22.98
C LEU A 784 1.26 10.77 23.17
N PRO A 785 2.34 10.61 23.96
CA PRO A 785 3.36 11.65 24.07
C PRO A 785 4.08 11.95 22.74
N ALA A 786 4.38 10.92 21.94
CA ALA A 786 5.02 11.12 20.64
C ALA A 786 4.03 11.74 19.64
N LEU A 787 2.78 11.25 19.59
CA LEU A 787 1.72 11.79 18.74
C LEU A 787 1.38 13.26 19.09
N ALA A 788 1.48 13.62 20.37
CA ALA A 788 1.32 14.99 20.84
C ALA A 788 2.37 15.95 20.24
N LEU A 789 3.62 15.50 20.13
CA LEU A 789 4.75 16.28 19.61
C LEU A 789 4.84 16.31 18.08
N GLY A 790 4.08 15.46 17.39
CA GLY A 790 4.01 15.41 15.93
C GLY A 790 2.69 15.94 15.39
N PRO A 791 1.78 15.07 14.94
CA PRO A 791 0.59 15.48 14.20
C PRO A 791 -0.42 16.30 15.03
N ILE A 792 -0.52 16.07 16.35
CA ILE A 792 -1.50 16.79 17.18
C ILE A 792 -1.11 18.26 17.34
N VAL A 793 0.14 18.56 17.67
CA VAL A 793 0.59 19.96 17.78
C VAL A 793 0.59 20.64 16.41
N GLU A 794 0.93 19.93 15.32
CA GLU A 794 0.81 20.47 13.97
C GLU A 794 -0.63 20.89 13.64
N HIS A 795 -1.61 20.05 13.98
CA HIS A 795 -3.03 20.40 13.82
C HIS A 795 -3.38 21.68 14.58
N LEU A 796 -2.98 21.79 15.84
CA LEU A 796 -3.24 22.97 16.66
C LEU A 796 -2.60 24.24 16.10
N MET A 797 -1.39 24.14 15.55
CA MET A 797 -0.72 25.26 14.88
C MET A 797 -1.48 25.73 13.64
N LEU A 798 -2.01 24.81 12.83
CA LEU A 798 -2.79 25.14 11.64
C LEU A 798 -4.15 25.78 11.96
N THR A 799 -4.77 25.41 13.08
CA THR A 799 -6.09 25.94 13.49
C THR A 799 -6.01 27.15 14.42
N GLY A 800 -4.82 27.71 14.67
CA GLY A 800 -4.62 28.89 15.54
C GLY A 800 -4.76 28.61 17.04
N GLY A 801 -4.55 27.37 17.47
CA GLY A 801 -4.66 26.93 18.85
C GLY A 801 -3.40 27.12 19.70
N VAL A 802 -2.24 27.42 19.09
CA VAL A 802 -0.95 27.70 19.76
C VAL A 802 -0.12 28.66 18.92
#